data_AF-A0A0G0ME17-F1
#
_entry.id   AF-A0A0G0ME17-F1
#
_cell.length_a   1.000
_cell.length_b   1.000
_cell.length_c   1.000
_cell.angle_alpha   90.00
_cell.angle_beta   90.00
_cell.angle_gamma   90.00
#
_symmetry.space_group_name_H-M   'P 1'
#
loop_
_entity.id
_entity.type
_entity.pdbx_description
1 polymer ?
#
loop_
_entity_poly.entity_id
_entity_poly.type
_entity_poly.pdbx_seq_one_letter_code
_entity_poly.pdbx_strand_id
1 'polypeptide(L)'
;MEKIVITAGEKYTDIDVLACAVAYAELLNNEGKNAEAVVSKILNKSITVSIKKWNINYSTKFTGANHFVIVDTSHPEYLSSFVDIEKVIELYDHHSGFEDIWNKKLGKKSHIEHIGACATLIWEEFKRRSSKKISETSANLLYTAIVSNTLNFKAQISSKRDLSASNELIKYTQLPVNWIEIYFEEQEKSVYKNPIKEMQQDVHTEEFPQLNGKIVICQTEMWNGKKFISEYLKDIQKALDSFEEKYSLFTSPSISQGKNYLYTKYPEVKELLEKIIHAKFDGDIGTTDKLWLRKEIQKKLQDISIKQMDIKSYYERQISLSEWFEGLSYKSTTEFRVEDNEKRERLRFLKKEIGMPFDEPVQFEATDLSKKTHKFEKYFQKHSEEYCALRLIPKDPQLPKLRMRGLIIRKAYDWFKEQEIDPTKYRAEFIPHSEKPIWSTIFIVNKNGIFGEIIRGMHNQLTQGFFDVNKPILFSYNFKKLALSVEDKEAEEELRRIIDYLYVKDRNKQKAIQQELKVKFFKNYFEGYFETISVEEFGLWFVDFNRILGKAYKDFKLDLKRSTKSKSNIAKVLQGRSASLGTAKGVVRILTDGNVFKKTLNKGDILVCEMTTPDYIVHLKKAGAIITDKGGILCHAAIVAREFEIPCVVGTNNATSTLKEGSLVEVDAEKGIIKILE
;
A
#
# COMPACT_ATOMS: atom_id res chain seq x y z
N MET A 1 -9.48 -35.43 42.15
CA MET A 1 -9.59 -35.23 40.69
C MET A 1 -8.60 -34.15 40.28
N GLU A 2 -7.93 -34.34 39.14
CA GLU A 2 -7.04 -33.31 38.58
C GLU A 2 -7.78 -31.99 38.40
N LYS A 3 -7.17 -30.90 38.83
CA LYS A 3 -7.74 -29.57 38.79
C LYS A 3 -7.41 -28.89 37.45
N ILE A 4 -8.44 -28.43 36.75
CA ILE A 4 -8.32 -27.69 35.49
C ILE A 4 -8.67 -26.22 35.76
N VAL A 5 -7.79 -25.31 35.38
CA VAL A 5 -8.04 -23.86 35.51
C VAL A 5 -8.33 -23.26 34.14
N ILE A 6 -9.43 -22.54 34.04
CA ILE A 6 -9.79 -21.76 32.86
C ILE A 6 -9.43 -20.30 33.14
N THR A 7 -8.60 -19.71 32.28
CA THR A 7 -8.07 -18.36 32.47
C THR A 7 -7.76 -17.70 31.12
N ALA A 8 -7.42 -16.42 31.15
CA ALA A 8 -6.97 -15.65 29.99
C ALA A 8 -5.71 -14.83 30.35
N GLY A 9 -5.59 -13.63 29.81
CA GLY A 9 -4.42 -12.77 29.92
C GLY A 9 -4.32 -11.80 31.12
N GLU A 10 -3.17 -11.13 31.27
CA GLU A 10 -2.74 -10.38 32.46
C GLU A 10 -3.09 -8.89 32.52
N LYS A 11 -3.49 -8.25 31.43
CA LYS A 11 -3.65 -6.79 31.43
C LYS A 11 -4.95 -6.36 32.13
N TYR A 12 -6.09 -6.75 31.59
CA TYR A 12 -7.42 -6.45 32.11
C TYR A 12 -8.36 -7.59 31.74
N THR A 13 -9.43 -7.74 32.53
CA THR A 13 -10.49 -8.70 32.22
C THR A 13 -11.70 -7.95 31.69
N ASP A 14 -12.10 -8.23 30.46
CA ASP A 14 -13.37 -7.79 29.91
C ASP A 14 -14.48 -8.83 30.09
N ILE A 15 -15.65 -8.52 29.55
CA ILE A 15 -16.80 -9.40 29.63
C ILE A 15 -16.60 -10.72 28.88
N ASP A 16 -15.79 -10.76 27.81
CA ASP A 16 -15.59 -11.98 27.02
C ASP A 16 -14.71 -12.97 27.77
N VAL A 17 -13.60 -12.50 28.34
CA VAL A 17 -12.76 -13.31 29.24
C VAL A 17 -13.59 -13.91 30.37
N LEU A 18 -14.35 -13.06 31.09
CA LEU A 18 -15.12 -13.51 32.25
C LEU A 18 -16.20 -14.52 31.84
N ALA A 19 -16.93 -14.24 30.75
CA ALA A 19 -17.97 -15.11 30.24
C ALA A 19 -17.43 -16.47 29.80
N CYS A 20 -16.36 -16.45 28.99
CA CYS A 20 -15.72 -17.65 28.48
C CYS A 20 -15.17 -18.53 29.59
N ALA A 21 -14.47 -17.93 30.57
CA ALA A 21 -13.88 -18.68 31.66
C ALA A 21 -14.94 -19.38 32.53
N VAL A 22 -16.00 -18.65 32.88
CA VAL A 22 -17.09 -19.16 33.73
C VAL A 22 -17.89 -20.25 33.01
N ALA A 23 -18.31 -20.00 31.77
CA ALA A 23 -19.13 -20.95 31.01
C ALA A 23 -18.35 -22.23 30.66
N TYR A 24 -17.06 -22.11 30.35
CA TYR A 24 -16.23 -23.28 30.05
C TYR A 24 -15.89 -24.08 31.30
N ALA A 25 -15.70 -23.43 32.46
CA ALA A 25 -15.60 -24.14 33.74
C ALA A 25 -16.88 -24.92 34.06
N GLU A 26 -18.06 -24.32 33.83
CA GLU A 26 -19.35 -25.00 33.96
C GLU A 26 -19.44 -26.22 33.04
N LEU A 27 -19.02 -26.10 31.77
CA LEU A 27 -19.00 -27.22 30.82
C LEU A 27 -18.20 -28.40 31.36
N LEU A 28 -16.95 -28.17 31.78
CA LEU A 28 -16.09 -29.24 32.28
C LEU A 28 -16.62 -29.86 33.58
N ASN A 29 -17.20 -29.06 34.47
CA ASN A 29 -17.83 -29.57 35.69
C ASN A 29 -19.09 -30.41 35.36
N ASN A 30 -19.84 -30.06 34.31
CA ASN A 30 -20.95 -30.87 33.82
C ASN A 30 -20.50 -32.23 33.27
N GLU A 31 -19.28 -32.32 32.74
CA GLU A 31 -18.61 -33.58 32.35
C GLU A 31 -18.01 -34.35 33.54
N GLY A 32 -18.16 -33.85 34.77
CA GLY A 32 -17.62 -34.50 35.97
C GLY A 32 -16.14 -34.24 36.24
N LYS A 33 -15.54 -33.22 35.60
CA LYS A 33 -14.15 -32.78 35.88
C LYS A 33 -14.14 -31.78 37.04
N ASN A 34 -12.96 -31.54 37.62
CA ASN A 34 -12.75 -30.52 38.65
C ASN A 34 -12.20 -29.24 37.98
N ALA A 35 -13.10 -28.34 37.57
CA ALA A 35 -12.76 -27.15 36.81
C ALA A 35 -13.10 -25.85 37.53
N GLU A 36 -12.20 -24.87 37.47
CA GLU A 36 -12.35 -23.55 38.13
C GLU A 36 -12.01 -22.41 37.15
N ALA A 37 -12.88 -21.41 37.08
CA ALA A 37 -12.59 -20.15 36.40
C ALA A 37 -11.72 -19.27 37.31
N VAL A 38 -10.52 -18.90 36.86
CA VAL A 38 -9.60 -18.03 37.62
C VAL A 38 -9.33 -16.76 36.82
N VAL A 39 -9.73 -15.63 37.37
CA VAL A 39 -9.57 -14.31 36.77
C VAL A 39 -8.88 -13.39 37.77
N SER A 40 -7.56 -13.28 37.67
CA SER A 40 -6.71 -12.68 38.71
C SER A 40 -6.62 -11.14 38.69
N LYS A 41 -7.19 -10.49 37.68
CA LYS A 41 -7.01 -9.06 37.41
C LYS A 41 -8.31 -8.27 37.61
N ILE A 42 -8.17 -6.95 37.60
CA ILE A 42 -9.28 -6.01 37.77
C ILE A 42 -10.21 -6.10 36.57
N LEU A 43 -11.50 -6.30 36.84
CA LEU A 43 -12.56 -6.26 35.85
C LEU A 43 -12.68 -4.84 35.27
N ASN A 44 -12.71 -4.72 33.95
CA ASN A 44 -12.82 -3.42 33.28
C ASN A 44 -14.27 -2.90 33.23
N LYS A 45 -14.49 -1.78 32.52
CA LYS A 45 -15.80 -1.11 32.43
C LYS A 45 -16.91 -1.94 31.77
N SER A 46 -16.55 -2.95 30.97
CA SER A 46 -17.51 -3.84 30.31
C SER A 46 -18.22 -4.78 31.29
N ILE A 47 -17.73 -4.91 32.53
CA ILE A 47 -18.44 -5.58 33.63
C ILE A 47 -19.19 -4.52 34.42
N THR A 48 -20.42 -4.24 33.98
CA THR A 48 -21.22 -3.14 34.49
C THR A 48 -21.77 -3.37 35.90
N VAL A 49 -22.36 -2.33 36.50
CA VAL A 49 -22.98 -2.42 37.84
C VAL A 49 -24.09 -3.47 37.86
N SER A 50 -24.83 -3.63 36.77
CA SER A 50 -25.86 -4.67 36.66
C SER A 50 -25.26 -6.07 36.62
N ILE A 51 -24.17 -6.29 35.87
CA ILE A 51 -23.48 -7.59 35.80
C ILE A 51 -22.87 -7.99 37.14
N LYS A 52 -22.30 -7.04 37.89
CA LYS A 52 -21.72 -7.29 39.22
C LYS A 52 -22.70 -7.82 40.26
N LYS A 53 -24.01 -7.71 40.00
CA LYS A 53 -25.06 -8.26 40.88
C LYS A 53 -25.35 -9.74 40.60
N TRP A 54 -24.86 -10.29 39.49
CA TRP A 54 -25.07 -11.69 39.15
C TRP A 54 -24.21 -12.59 40.05
N ASN A 55 -24.72 -13.79 40.34
CA ASN A 55 -23.99 -14.80 41.09
C ASN A 55 -22.97 -15.52 40.17
N ILE A 56 -21.85 -14.86 39.91
CA ILE A 56 -20.80 -15.35 39.01
C ILE A 56 -19.76 -16.16 39.79
N ASN A 57 -19.58 -17.42 39.43
CA ASN A 57 -18.62 -18.31 40.09
C ASN A 57 -17.23 -18.24 39.43
N TYR A 58 -16.34 -17.44 40.01
CA TYR A 58 -14.93 -17.37 39.63
C TYR A 58 -14.04 -17.00 40.83
N SER A 59 -12.77 -17.36 40.77
CA SER A 59 -11.77 -17.02 41.77
C SER A 59 -10.83 -15.92 41.28
N THR A 60 -10.48 -14.98 42.15
CA THR A 60 -9.44 -13.98 41.89
C THR A 60 -8.06 -14.43 42.33
N LYS A 61 -7.97 -15.53 43.09
CA LYS A 61 -6.72 -16.08 43.61
C LYS A 61 -6.45 -17.44 43.00
N PHE A 62 -5.27 -17.59 42.42
CA PHE A 62 -4.79 -18.88 41.94
C PHE A 62 -4.32 -19.74 43.11
N THR A 63 -4.82 -20.98 43.22
CA THR A 63 -4.47 -21.94 44.29
C THR A 63 -3.80 -23.21 43.76
N GLY A 64 -3.36 -23.20 42.49
CA GLY A 64 -2.76 -24.36 41.80
C GLY A 64 -3.67 -24.93 40.71
N ALA A 65 -3.05 -25.62 39.75
CA ALA A 65 -3.72 -26.34 38.65
C ALA A 65 -2.84 -27.49 38.15
N ASN A 66 -3.48 -28.58 37.69
CA ASN A 66 -2.83 -29.65 36.94
C ASN A 66 -2.79 -29.33 35.45
N HIS A 67 -3.85 -28.71 34.92
CA HIS A 67 -4.00 -28.36 33.51
C HIS A 67 -4.65 -26.98 33.34
N PHE A 68 -4.41 -26.35 32.19
CA PHE A 68 -4.97 -25.05 31.85
C PHE A 68 -5.80 -25.10 30.56
N VAL A 69 -6.89 -24.35 30.55
CA VAL A 69 -7.60 -23.97 29.33
C VAL A 69 -7.51 -22.46 29.19
N ILE A 70 -7.08 -22.01 28.01
CA ILE A 70 -6.92 -20.60 27.72
C ILE A 70 -8.09 -20.11 26.88
N VAL A 71 -8.66 -18.97 27.25
CA VAL A 71 -9.74 -18.31 26.50
C VAL A 71 -9.35 -16.89 26.14
N ASP A 72 -9.84 -16.40 25.00
CA ASP A 72 -9.81 -14.99 24.56
C ASP A 72 -8.42 -14.39 24.28
N THR A 73 -7.35 -15.18 24.41
CA THR A 73 -6.01 -14.75 24.00
C THR A 73 -5.11 -15.95 23.70
N SER A 74 -4.37 -15.84 22.60
CA SER A 74 -3.35 -16.80 22.18
C SER A 74 -1.94 -16.23 22.29
N HIS A 75 -1.78 -14.97 22.66
CA HIS A 75 -0.45 -14.34 22.76
C HIS A 75 0.29 -14.83 24.02
N PRO A 76 1.43 -15.55 23.91
CA PRO A 76 2.09 -16.15 25.07
C PRO A 76 2.48 -15.14 26.15
N GLU A 77 2.97 -13.95 25.77
CA GLU A 77 3.34 -12.89 26.72
C GLU A 77 2.15 -12.26 27.44
N TYR A 78 0.94 -12.45 26.93
CA TYR A 78 -0.26 -11.88 27.56
C TYR A 78 -0.88 -12.85 28.54
N LEU A 79 -0.51 -14.13 28.53
CA LEU A 79 -1.06 -15.13 29.44
C LEU A 79 -0.75 -14.80 30.90
N SER A 80 -1.70 -15.14 31.78
CA SER A 80 -1.50 -15.10 33.22
C SER A 80 -0.18 -15.75 33.63
N SER A 81 0.64 -15.07 34.44
CA SER A 81 1.99 -15.47 34.84
C SER A 81 2.06 -16.80 35.57
N PHE A 82 0.95 -17.22 36.18
CA PHE A 82 0.81 -18.54 36.80
C PHE A 82 0.48 -19.66 35.80
N VAL A 83 0.26 -19.35 34.52
CA VAL A 83 0.00 -20.34 33.46
C VAL A 83 1.31 -20.99 33.08
N ASP A 84 1.36 -22.31 33.29
CA ASP A 84 2.40 -23.16 32.72
C ASP A 84 1.95 -23.57 31.31
N ILE A 85 2.59 -23.01 30.29
CA ILE A 85 2.28 -23.27 28.88
C ILE A 85 2.33 -24.77 28.59
N GLU A 86 3.25 -25.52 29.22
CA GLU A 86 3.36 -26.97 28.99
C GLU A 86 2.18 -27.78 29.51
N LYS A 87 1.36 -27.19 30.38
CA LYS A 87 0.15 -27.81 30.94
C LYS A 87 -1.14 -27.30 30.30
N VAL A 88 -1.05 -26.48 29.24
CA VAL A 88 -2.22 -26.05 28.47
C VAL A 88 -2.75 -27.22 27.66
N ILE A 89 -4.06 -27.51 27.78
CA ILE A 89 -4.70 -28.66 27.14
C ILE A 89 -5.70 -28.25 26.05
N GLU A 90 -6.29 -27.07 26.12
CA GLU A 90 -7.19 -26.49 25.12
C GLU A 90 -7.02 -24.97 25.08
N LEU A 91 -7.26 -24.36 23.92
CA LEU A 91 -7.20 -22.92 23.73
C LEU A 91 -8.32 -22.46 22.79
N TYR A 92 -9.00 -21.37 23.17
CA TYR A 92 -10.03 -20.71 22.38
C TYR A 92 -9.68 -19.23 22.26
N ASP A 93 -9.61 -18.71 21.06
CA ASP A 93 -9.31 -17.30 20.81
C ASP A 93 -9.98 -16.84 19.52
N HIS A 94 -10.35 -15.57 19.47
CA HIS A 94 -10.88 -14.94 18.27
C HIS A 94 -9.91 -13.94 17.62
N HIS A 95 -8.71 -13.78 18.20
CA HIS A 95 -7.62 -12.98 17.67
C HIS A 95 -6.65 -13.83 16.84
N SER A 96 -6.40 -13.44 15.58
CA SER A 96 -5.41 -14.11 14.72
C SER A 96 -3.96 -13.77 15.09
N GLY A 97 -3.01 -14.65 14.73
CA GLY A 97 -1.57 -14.38 14.75
C GLY A 97 -0.69 -15.45 15.40
N PHE A 98 -1.27 -16.40 16.14
CA PHE A 98 -0.53 -17.46 16.85
C PHE A 98 -1.03 -18.88 16.51
N GLU A 99 -1.77 -19.03 15.41
CA GLU A 99 -2.34 -20.30 14.94
C GLU A 99 -1.27 -21.38 14.81
N ASP A 100 -0.16 -21.09 14.12
CA ASP A 100 0.89 -22.09 13.87
C ASP A 100 1.53 -22.63 15.15
N ILE A 101 1.77 -21.75 16.13
CA ILE A 101 2.42 -22.10 17.40
C ILE A 101 1.52 -23.02 18.22
N TRP A 102 0.25 -22.63 18.40
CA TRP A 102 -0.70 -23.41 19.18
C TRP A 102 -1.18 -24.66 18.46
N ASN A 103 -1.30 -24.64 17.13
CA ASN A 103 -1.62 -25.83 16.34
C ASN A 103 -0.51 -26.88 16.43
N LYS A 104 0.77 -26.46 16.45
CA LYS A 104 1.90 -27.39 16.64
C LYS A 104 1.85 -28.08 18.02
N LYS A 105 1.36 -27.38 19.05
CA LYS A 105 1.31 -27.87 20.42
C LYS A 105 0.04 -28.68 20.73
N LEU A 106 -1.12 -28.16 20.35
CA LEU A 106 -2.44 -28.66 20.75
C LEU A 106 -3.19 -29.37 19.61
N GLY A 107 -2.73 -29.21 18.37
CA GLY A 107 -3.41 -29.75 17.19
C GLY A 107 -4.86 -29.28 17.12
N LYS A 108 -5.80 -30.24 17.09
CA LYS A 108 -7.25 -29.97 17.00
C LYS A 108 -7.86 -29.31 18.24
N LYS A 109 -7.09 -29.12 19.32
CA LYS A 109 -7.52 -28.46 20.56
C LYS A 109 -7.12 -26.97 20.63
N SER A 110 -6.57 -26.44 19.53
CA SER A 110 -6.31 -25.02 19.33
C SER A 110 -7.42 -24.46 18.44
N HIS A 111 -8.27 -23.63 19.02
CA HIS A 111 -9.45 -23.02 18.38
C HIS A 111 -9.23 -21.51 18.27
N ILE A 112 -8.38 -21.12 17.32
CA ILE A 112 -8.12 -19.72 16.99
C ILE A 112 -8.87 -19.41 15.70
N GLU A 113 -9.96 -18.65 15.78
CA GLU A 113 -10.87 -18.41 14.65
C GLU A 113 -11.21 -16.93 14.48
N HIS A 114 -11.25 -16.45 13.24
CA HIS A 114 -11.65 -15.08 12.95
C HIS A 114 -13.19 -14.91 13.06
N ILE A 115 -13.66 -14.56 14.26
CA ILE A 115 -15.08 -14.43 14.63
C ILE A 115 -15.32 -13.22 15.57
N GLY A 116 -16.59 -12.80 15.71
CA GLY A 116 -16.96 -11.60 16.45
C GLY A 116 -16.65 -11.65 17.95
N ALA A 117 -16.78 -12.81 18.59
CA ALA A 117 -16.50 -12.99 20.02
C ALA A 117 -15.98 -14.40 20.33
N CYS A 118 -15.09 -14.53 21.32
CA CYS A 118 -14.65 -15.82 21.84
C CYS A 118 -15.83 -16.59 22.47
N ALA A 119 -16.76 -15.87 23.12
CA ALA A 119 -17.99 -16.43 23.69
C ALA A 119 -18.82 -17.24 22.68
N THR A 120 -18.77 -16.93 21.39
CA THR A 120 -19.44 -17.72 20.35
C THR A 120 -18.83 -19.12 20.24
N LEU A 121 -17.50 -19.24 20.27
CA LEU A 121 -16.81 -20.53 20.24
C LEU A 121 -17.13 -21.36 21.49
N ILE A 122 -17.15 -20.71 22.66
CA ILE A 122 -17.49 -21.37 23.92
C ILE A 122 -18.92 -21.88 23.92
N TRP A 123 -19.88 -21.11 23.38
CA TRP A 123 -21.26 -21.57 23.24
C TRP A 123 -21.39 -22.78 22.31
N GLU A 124 -20.72 -22.74 21.16
CA GLU A 124 -20.73 -23.86 20.21
C GLU A 124 -20.14 -25.13 20.82
N GLU A 125 -19.06 -25.00 21.58
CA GLU A 125 -18.43 -26.11 22.29
C GLU A 125 -19.30 -26.64 23.44
N PHE A 126 -19.97 -25.75 24.17
CA PHE A 126 -20.93 -26.12 25.22
C PHE A 126 -22.07 -26.95 24.65
N LYS A 127 -22.65 -26.53 23.51
CA LYS A 127 -23.69 -27.29 22.80
C LYS A 127 -23.20 -28.65 22.33
N ARG A 128 -21.96 -28.71 21.85
CA ARG A 128 -21.40 -29.94 21.27
C ARG A 128 -21.14 -31.01 22.34
N ARG A 129 -20.76 -30.60 23.56
CA ARG A 129 -20.25 -31.50 24.59
C ARG A 129 -21.19 -31.70 25.78
N SER A 130 -21.90 -30.65 26.20
CA SER A 130 -22.72 -30.73 27.39
C SER A 130 -23.99 -31.54 27.12
N SER A 131 -24.26 -32.51 27.99
CA SER A 131 -25.58 -33.17 28.08
C SER A 131 -26.56 -32.39 28.97
N LYS A 132 -26.07 -31.39 29.71
CA LYS A 132 -26.86 -30.54 30.62
C LYS A 132 -27.12 -29.18 30.00
N LYS A 133 -28.26 -28.57 30.37
CA LYS A 133 -28.56 -27.18 30.00
C LYS A 133 -27.55 -26.24 30.67
N ILE A 134 -27.17 -25.19 29.95
CA ILE A 134 -26.37 -24.09 30.49
C ILE A 134 -27.14 -23.38 31.60
N SER A 135 -26.42 -22.93 32.63
CA SER A 135 -26.98 -22.08 33.68
C SER A 135 -27.39 -20.72 33.14
N GLU A 136 -28.35 -20.09 33.81
CA GLU A 136 -28.80 -18.74 33.47
C GLU A 136 -27.64 -17.73 33.55
N THR A 137 -26.80 -17.81 34.58
CA THR A 137 -25.65 -16.90 34.74
C THR A 137 -24.68 -17.02 33.56
N SER A 138 -24.30 -18.24 33.17
CA SER A 138 -23.39 -18.45 32.04
C SER A 138 -24.04 -18.05 30.71
N ALA A 139 -25.33 -18.28 30.53
CA ALA A 139 -26.07 -17.81 29.36
C ALA A 139 -26.11 -16.28 29.28
N ASN A 140 -26.41 -15.59 30.39
CA ASN A 140 -26.43 -14.12 30.47
C ASN A 140 -25.05 -13.53 30.12
N LEU A 141 -23.98 -14.16 30.64
CA LEU A 141 -22.59 -13.74 30.38
C LEU A 141 -22.20 -13.94 28.92
N LEU A 142 -22.37 -15.14 28.36
CA LEU A 142 -22.03 -15.40 26.95
C LEU A 142 -22.83 -14.52 26.00
N TYR A 143 -24.14 -14.36 26.24
CA TYR A 143 -24.99 -13.46 25.45
C TYR A 143 -24.45 -12.02 25.48
N THR A 144 -24.12 -11.51 26.66
CA THR A 144 -23.61 -10.14 26.83
C THR A 144 -22.23 -9.96 26.20
N ALA A 145 -21.34 -10.95 26.31
CA ALA A 145 -20.03 -10.93 25.68
C ALA A 145 -20.13 -10.85 24.15
N ILE A 146 -20.99 -11.67 23.53
CA ILE A 146 -21.25 -11.61 22.09
C ILE A 146 -21.78 -10.23 21.69
N VAL A 147 -22.77 -9.70 22.42
CA VAL A 147 -23.32 -8.36 22.14
C VAL A 147 -22.25 -7.27 22.27
N SER A 148 -21.38 -7.36 23.28
CA SER A 148 -20.30 -6.40 23.51
C SER A 148 -19.30 -6.38 22.36
N ASN A 149 -18.69 -7.53 22.04
CA ASN A 149 -17.61 -7.59 21.05
C ASN A 149 -18.07 -7.42 19.59
N THR A 150 -19.35 -7.69 19.32
CA THR A 150 -19.96 -7.41 18.02
C THR A 150 -20.54 -6.00 17.90
N LEU A 151 -20.49 -5.18 18.96
CA LEU A 151 -21.18 -3.90 19.06
C LEU A 151 -22.64 -4.00 18.64
N ASN A 152 -23.38 -4.92 19.26
CA ASN A 152 -24.74 -5.27 18.90
C ASN A 152 -24.87 -5.68 17.41
N PHE A 153 -23.96 -6.56 16.96
CA PHE A 153 -23.89 -7.08 15.59
C PHE A 153 -23.68 -6.02 14.49
N LYS A 154 -23.18 -4.83 14.86
CA LYS A 154 -22.89 -3.73 13.94
C LYS A 154 -21.43 -3.63 13.54
N ALA A 155 -20.51 -4.23 14.31
CA ALA A 155 -19.10 -4.28 13.95
C ALA A 155 -18.88 -5.17 12.72
N GLN A 156 -17.91 -4.86 11.84
CA GLN A 156 -17.70 -5.64 10.61
C GLN A 156 -17.21 -7.07 10.89
N ILE A 157 -16.54 -7.29 12.01
CA ILE A 157 -16.06 -8.60 12.46
C ILE A 157 -17.21 -9.56 12.82
N SER A 158 -18.41 -9.03 13.05
CA SER A 158 -19.59 -9.82 13.43
C SER A 158 -19.95 -10.84 12.35
N SER A 159 -20.11 -12.10 12.74
CA SER A 159 -20.44 -13.21 11.85
C SER A 159 -21.89 -13.67 12.02
N LYS A 160 -22.38 -14.48 11.06
CA LYS A 160 -23.68 -15.16 11.20
C LYS A 160 -23.71 -16.15 12.36
N ARG A 161 -22.55 -16.69 12.76
CA ARG A 161 -22.41 -17.60 13.91
C ARG A 161 -22.66 -16.86 15.21
N ASP A 162 -22.14 -15.63 15.35
CA ASP A 162 -22.40 -14.79 16.52
C ASP A 162 -23.90 -14.51 16.68
N LEU A 163 -24.59 -14.17 15.59
CA LEU A 163 -26.03 -13.96 15.60
C LEU A 163 -26.81 -15.24 15.93
N SER A 164 -26.41 -16.39 15.38
CA SER A 164 -27.03 -17.68 15.68
C SER A 164 -26.85 -18.05 17.16
N ALA A 165 -25.63 -17.92 17.67
CA ALA A 165 -25.29 -18.18 19.06
C ALA A 165 -26.12 -17.29 20.00
N SER A 166 -26.20 -15.99 19.72
CA SER A 166 -27.01 -15.04 20.51
C SER A 166 -28.51 -15.39 20.50
N ASN A 167 -29.08 -15.72 19.33
CA ASN A 167 -30.49 -16.11 19.19
C ASN A 167 -30.82 -17.43 19.91
N GLU A 168 -29.84 -18.30 20.10
CA GLU A 168 -30.00 -19.52 20.87
C GLU A 168 -29.84 -19.26 22.36
N LEU A 169 -28.79 -18.52 22.76
CA LEU A 169 -28.47 -18.19 24.14
C LEU A 169 -29.58 -17.41 24.83
N ILE A 170 -30.22 -16.45 24.12
CA ILE A 170 -31.29 -15.62 24.70
C ILE A 170 -32.42 -16.45 25.35
N LYS A 171 -32.67 -17.66 24.84
CA LYS A 171 -33.70 -18.59 25.37
C LYS A 171 -33.38 -19.12 26.77
N TYR A 172 -32.12 -19.02 27.18
CA TYR A 172 -31.62 -19.45 28.50
C TYR A 172 -31.31 -18.25 29.42
N THR A 173 -31.56 -17.03 28.94
CA THR A 173 -31.36 -15.80 29.71
C THR A 173 -32.65 -15.33 30.40
N GLN A 174 -32.51 -14.58 31.49
CA GLN A 174 -33.61 -13.79 32.08
C GLN A 174 -33.27 -12.30 32.07
N LEU A 175 -32.78 -11.82 30.93
CA LEU A 175 -32.38 -10.42 30.76
C LEU A 175 -33.60 -9.56 30.40
N PRO A 176 -33.65 -8.28 30.83
CA PRO A 176 -34.66 -7.33 30.39
C PRO A 176 -34.69 -7.22 28.86
N VAL A 177 -35.87 -6.94 28.28
CA VAL A 177 -36.04 -6.81 26.82
C VAL A 177 -35.11 -5.74 26.22
N ASN A 178 -34.83 -4.68 26.97
CA ASN A 178 -33.91 -3.60 26.60
C ASN A 178 -32.50 -3.77 27.21
N TRP A 179 -32.08 -5.00 27.53
CA TRP A 179 -30.78 -5.25 28.15
C TRP A 179 -29.60 -4.66 27.38
N ILE A 180 -29.61 -4.75 26.04
CA ILE A 180 -28.53 -4.21 25.21
C ILE A 180 -28.34 -2.71 25.42
N GLU A 181 -29.45 -1.96 25.49
CA GLU A 181 -29.45 -0.53 25.78
C GLU A 181 -28.89 -0.27 27.18
N ILE A 182 -29.45 -0.93 28.20
CA ILE A 182 -29.00 -0.80 29.60
C ILE A 182 -27.49 -1.07 29.71
N TYR A 183 -27.01 -2.13 29.06
CA TYR A 183 -25.62 -2.54 29.08
C TYR A 183 -24.69 -1.46 28.53
N PHE A 184 -24.96 -0.96 27.32
CA PHE A 184 -24.10 0.06 26.70
C PHE A 184 -24.23 1.42 27.39
N GLU A 185 -25.43 1.83 27.82
CA GLU A 185 -25.60 3.07 28.59
C GLU A 185 -24.86 3.03 29.94
N GLU A 186 -24.81 1.89 30.62
CA GLU A 186 -24.02 1.74 31.84
C GLU A 186 -22.52 1.90 31.59
N GLN A 187 -22.00 1.45 30.45
CA GLN A 187 -20.61 1.67 30.06
C GLN A 187 -20.32 3.14 29.73
N GLU A 188 -21.27 3.86 29.12
CA GLU A 188 -21.12 5.27 28.78
C GLU A 188 -21.04 6.20 30.00
N LYS A 189 -21.58 5.80 31.16
CA LYS A 189 -21.62 6.65 32.37
C LYS A 189 -20.24 7.17 32.78
N SER A 190 -19.16 6.40 32.54
CA SER A 190 -17.80 6.87 32.80
C SER A 190 -17.36 7.95 31.81
N VAL A 191 -17.76 7.81 30.55
CA VAL A 191 -17.51 8.79 29.47
C VAL A 191 -18.15 10.13 29.81
N TYR A 192 -19.44 10.14 30.16
CA TYR A 192 -20.13 11.38 30.52
C TYR A 192 -19.53 12.07 31.75
N LYS A 193 -18.94 11.32 32.69
CA LYS A 193 -18.34 11.87 33.91
C LYS A 193 -17.04 12.62 33.63
N ASN A 194 -16.24 12.20 32.63
CA ASN A 194 -15.02 12.88 32.24
C ASN A 194 -14.69 12.69 30.74
N PRO A 195 -15.41 13.39 29.84
CA PRO A 195 -15.32 13.20 28.40
C PRO A 195 -13.90 13.37 27.85
N ILE A 196 -13.20 14.44 28.27
CA ILE A 196 -11.86 14.76 27.80
C ILE A 196 -10.87 13.64 28.15
N LYS A 197 -10.89 13.18 29.41
CA LYS A 197 -9.98 12.11 29.87
C LYS A 197 -10.21 10.81 29.10
N GLU A 198 -11.46 10.46 28.85
CA GLU A 198 -11.81 9.21 28.16
C GLU A 198 -11.44 9.28 26.67
N MET A 199 -11.65 10.43 26.01
CA MET A 199 -11.19 10.67 24.64
C MET A 199 -9.66 10.61 24.52
N GLN A 200 -8.93 11.05 25.55
CA GLN A 200 -7.47 11.01 25.59
C GLN A 200 -6.90 9.60 25.84
N GLN A 201 -7.73 8.61 26.22
CA GLN A 201 -7.29 7.23 26.43
C GLN A 201 -7.31 6.37 25.17
N ASP A 202 -8.19 6.66 24.20
CA ASP A 202 -8.23 5.98 22.89
C ASP A 202 -7.87 6.96 21.77
N VAL A 203 -6.59 7.33 21.79
CA VAL A 203 -5.96 8.23 20.82
C VAL A 203 -4.99 7.42 19.97
N HIS A 204 -4.97 7.69 18.67
CA HIS A 204 -3.94 7.19 17.78
C HIS A 204 -3.53 8.27 16.79
N THR A 205 -2.22 8.38 16.56
CA THR A 205 -1.64 9.28 15.56
C THR A 205 -1.13 8.45 14.39
N GLU A 206 -1.51 8.84 13.18
CA GLU A 206 -1.08 8.16 11.95
C GLU A 206 -0.55 9.21 10.94
N GLU A 207 0.40 8.82 10.10
CA GLU A 207 0.93 9.67 9.03
C GLU A 207 0.08 9.56 7.77
N PHE A 208 -0.22 10.71 7.14
CA PHE A 208 -1.04 10.79 5.94
C PHE A 208 -0.27 11.49 4.83
N PRO A 209 0.39 10.72 3.95
CA PRO A 209 1.15 11.27 2.83
C PRO A 209 0.31 12.19 1.93
N GLN A 210 -0.99 11.91 1.77
CA GLN A 210 -1.91 12.72 0.97
C GLN A 210 -2.14 14.13 1.56
N LEU A 211 -1.91 14.30 2.86
CA LEU A 211 -2.11 15.56 3.58
C LEU A 211 -0.79 16.24 3.98
N ASN A 212 0.35 15.61 3.64
CA ASN A 212 1.69 16.01 4.07
C ASN A 212 1.71 16.35 5.58
N GLY A 213 1.25 15.40 6.40
CA GLY A 213 1.14 15.57 7.85
C GLY A 213 0.47 14.40 8.55
N LYS A 214 0.40 14.46 9.88
CA LYS A 214 -0.25 13.44 10.72
C LYS A 214 -1.65 13.87 11.13
N ILE A 215 -2.56 12.89 11.27
CA ILE A 215 -3.88 13.10 11.89
C ILE A 215 -3.91 12.34 13.22
N VAL A 216 -4.39 13.02 14.25
CA VAL A 216 -4.78 12.40 15.53
C VAL A 216 -6.24 11.97 15.44
N ILE A 217 -6.51 10.69 15.69
CA ILE A 217 -7.85 10.11 15.67
C ILE A 217 -8.22 9.70 17.10
N CYS A 218 -9.26 10.34 17.65
CA CYS A 218 -9.87 9.98 18.93
C CYS A 218 -11.16 9.21 18.66
N GLN A 219 -11.32 8.03 19.28
CA GLN A 219 -12.56 7.26 19.19
C GLN A 219 -13.25 7.10 20.54
N THR A 220 -14.58 7.19 20.56
CA THR A 220 -15.38 6.87 21.75
C THR A 220 -16.69 6.22 21.34
N GLU A 221 -16.85 4.95 21.71
CA GLU A 221 -18.04 4.13 21.45
C GLU A 221 -19.19 4.56 22.35
N MET A 222 -20.35 4.82 21.74
CA MET A 222 -21.53 5.32 22.43
C MET A 222 -22.76 4.52 21.94
N TRP A 223 -23.67 4.14 22.84
CA TRP A 223 -25.08 3.88 22.53
C TRP A 223 -25.66 4.99 21.64
N ASN A 224 -25.53 6.28 22.04
CA ASN A 224 -26.04 7.42 21.27
C ASN A 224 -24.97 8.49 20.99
N GLY A 225 -24.16 8.24 19.96
CA GLY A 225 -23.08 9.16 19.55
C GLY A 225 -23.58 10.52 19.09
N LYS A 226 -24.78 10.60 18.50
CA LYS A 226 -25.40 11.89 18.11
C LYS A 226 -25.58 12.80 19.32
N LYS A 227 -26.17 12.25 20.39
CA LYS A 227 -26.42 12.98 21.63
C LYS A 227 -25.10 13.48 22.22
N PHE A 228 -24.10 12.61 22.28
CA PHE A 228 -22.78 12.95 22.80
C PHE A 228 -22.13 14.10 22.04
N ILE A 229 -22.06 14.03 20.70
CA ILE A 229 -21.50 15.14 19.90
C ILE A 229 -22.29 16.43 20.12
N SER A 230 -23.63 16.37 20.17
CA SER A 230 -24.44 17.58 20.34
C SER A 230 -24.31 18.23 21.73
N GLU A 231 -24.22 17.43 22.80
CA GLU A 231 -24.19 17.94 24.17
C GLU A 231 -22.76 18.31 24.63
N TYR A 232 -21.74 17.62 24.11
CA TYR A 232 -20.34 17.73 24.56
C TYR A 232 -19.39 18.26 23.47
N LEU A 233 -19.90 18.96 22.45
CA LEU A 233 -19.09 19.50 21.35
C LEU A 233 -17.89 20.34 21.82
N LYS A 234 -18.09 21.16 22.86
CA LYS A 234 -17.03 22.03 23.41
C LYS A 234 -15.92 21.21 24.07
N ASP A 235 -16.26 20.13 24.76
CA ASP A 235 -15.29 19.23 25.37
C ASP A 235 -14.53 18.45 24.30
N ILE A 236 -15.22 18.00 23.24
CA ILE A 236 -14.61 17.35 22.07
C ILE A 236 -13.58 18.30 21.42
N GLN A 237 -13.98 19.54 21.15
CA GLN A 237 -13.10 20.56 20.59
C GLN A 237 -11.87 20.80 21.46
N LYS A 238 -12.08 21.00 22.76
CA LYS A 238 -11.00 21.22 23.72
C LYS A 238 -10.03 20.03 23.82
N ALA A 239 -10.56 18.80 23.75
CA ALA A 239 -9.73 17.60 23.73
C ALA A 239 -8.88 17.53 22.45
N LEU A 240 -9.48 17.78 21.28
CA LEU A 240 -8.77 17.73 20.00
C LEU A 240 -7.74 18.86 19.84
N ASP A 241 -8.03 20.06 20.34
CA ASP A 241 -7.12 21.21 20.31
C ASP A 241 -5.93 21.04 21.30
N SER A 242 -5.97 20.03 22.18
CA SER A 242 -4.85 19.73 23.09
C SER A 242 -3.70 18.96 22.44
N PHE A 243 -3.88 18.47 21.20
CA PHE A 243 -2.83 17.75 20.47
C PHE A 243 -2.01 18.70 19.58
N GLU A 244 -0.71 18.46 19.50
CA GLU A 244 0.24 19.28 18.72
C GLU A 244 0.23 18.98 17.21
N GLU A 245 -0.41 17.88 16.81
CA GLU A 245 -0.42 17.43 15.42
C GLU A 245 -1.27 18.33 14.51
N LYS A 246 -0.86 18.42 13.24
CA LYS A 246 -1.45 19.34 12.25
C LYS A 246 -2.96 19.15 12.05
N TYR A 247 -3.42 17.90 12.10
CA TYR A 247 -4.80 17.52 11.85
C TYR A 247 -5.38 16.68 13.00
N SER A 248 -6.69 16.79 13.23
CA SER A 248 -7.38 15.98 14.22
C SER A 248 -8.81 15.58 13.80
N LEU A 249 -9.25 14.43 14.28
CA LEU A 249 -10.54 13.81 14.00
C LEU A 249 -11.09 13.16 15.27
N PHE A 250 -12.33 13.48 15.61
CA PHE A 250 -13.11 12.69 16.54
C PHE A 250 -14.11 11.80 15.80
N THR A 251 -14.22 10.54 16.22
CA THR A 251 -15.18 9.57 15.69
C THR A 251 -15.92 8.86 16.83
N SER A 252 -17.25 8.86 16.78
CA SER A 252 -18.09 8.15 17.74
C SER A 252 -18.97 7.13 17.03
N PRO A 253 -18.61 5.83 17.12
CA PRO A 253 -19.51 4.74 16.75
C PRO A 253 -20.78 4.79 17.59
N SER A 254 -21.92 5.06 16.96
CA SER A 254 -23.23 5.07 17.62
C SER A 254 -23.92 3.72 17.46
N ILE A 255 -23.95 2.93 18.52
CA ILE A 255 -24.42 1.54 18.53
C ILE A 255 -25.92 1.47 18.23
N SER A 256 -26.74 2.33 18.85
CA SER A 256 -28.20 2.36 18.62
C SER A 256 -28.57 2.69 17.15
N GLN A 257 -27.73 3.47 16.48
CA GLN A 257 -28.00 3.99 15.13
C GLN A 257 -27.21 3.25 14.04
N GLY A 258 -26.24 2.40 14.41
CA GLY A 258 -25.44 1.60 13.49
C GLY A 258 -24.56 2.43 12.54
N LYS A 259 -24.12 3.62 12.96
CA LYS A 259 -23.29 4.54 12.17
C LYS A 259 -22.39 5.39 13.05
N ASN A 260 -21.43 6.07 12.45
CA ASN A 260 -20.55 6.99 13.16
C ASN A 260 -21.07 8.42 13.08
N TYR A 261 -20.81 9.16 14.15
CA TYR A 261 -20.83 10.62 14.14
C TYR A 261 -19.40 11.12 14.29
N LEU A 262 -19.03 12.07 13.45
CA LEU A 262 -17.68 12.55 13.28
C LEU A 262 -17.60 14.03 13.60
N TYR A 263 -16.45 14.49 14.07
CA TYR A 263 -16.15 15.91 14.16
C TYR A 263 -14.72 16.19 13.67
N THR A 264 -14.58 17.12 12.73
CA THR A 264 -13.29 17.68 12.33
C THR A 264 -13.49 19.07 11.71
N LYS A 265 -12.59 20.01 12.02
CA LYS A 265 -12.60 21.37 11.46
C LYS A 265 -11.83 21.50 10.13
N TYR A 266 -11.10 20.45 9.74
CA TYR A 266 -10.14 20.51 8.62
C TYR A 266 -10.77 20.04 7.31
N PRO A 267 -10.91 20.91 6.28
CA PRO A 267 -11.53 20.55 5.01
C PRO A 267 -10.87 19.37 4.31
N GLU A 268 -9.55 19.26 4.38
CA GLU A 268 -8.79 18.18 3.72
C GLU A 268 -9.06 16.82 4.36
N VAL A 269 -9.30 16.79 5.68
CA VAL A 269 -9.71 15.57 6.40
C VAL A 269 -11.14 15.20 6.03
N LYS A 270 -12.05 16.17 5.84
CA LYS A 270 -13.42 15.92 5.40
C LYS A 270 -13.45 15.26 4.02
N GLU A 271 -12.77 15.85 3.03
CA GLU A 271 -12.70 15.29 1.67
C GLU A 271 -12.14 13.86 1.67
N LEU A 272 -11.14 13.58 2.52
CA LEU A 272 -10.58 12.25 2.66
C LEU A 272 -11.63 11.27 3.19
N LEU A 273 -12.33 11.62 4.28
CA LEU A 273 -13.35 10.78 4.90
C LEU A 273 -14.56 10.53 3.99
N GLU A 274 -14.99 11.52 3.21
CA GLU A 274 -16.03 11.38 2.19
C GLU A 274 -15.65 10.33 1.13
N LYS A 275 -14.37 10.28 0.74
CA LYS A 275 -13.86 9.31 -0.24
C LYS A 275 -13.72 7.90 0.34
N ILE A 276 -13.23 7.76 1.58
CA ILE A 276 -12.78 6.45 2.09
C ILE A 276 -13.86 5.66 2.83
N ILE A 277 -14.75 6.37 3.52
CA ILE A 277 -15.78 5.78 4.41
C ILE A 277 -17.17 6.36 4.10
N HIS A 278 -17.31 7.06 2.96
CA HIS A 278 -18.56 7.66 2.50
C HIS A 278 -19.23 8.54 3.57
N ALA A 279 -18.40 9.26 4.34
CA ALA A 279 -18.90 10.25 5.27
C ALA A 279 -19.67 11.35 4.54
N LYS A 280 -20.61 12.00 5.23
CA LYS A 280 -21.33 13.20 4.77
C LYS A 280 -21.23 14.25 5.87
N PHE A 281 -20.73 15.44 5.52
CA PHE A 281 -20.55 16.53 6.47
C PHE A 281 -21.61 17.62 6.32
N ASP A 282 -22.08 18.14 7.46
CA ASP A 282 -22.81 19.39 7.59
C ASP A 282 -22.00 20.30 8.53
N GLY A 283 -21.33 21.30 7.96
CA GLY A 283 -20.29 22.06 8.65
C GLY A 283 -19.11 21.18 9.06
N ASP A 284 -18.82 21.11 10.36
CA ASP A 284 -17.72 20.31 10.94
C ASP A 284 -18.18 18.94 11.47
N ILE A 285 -19.48 18.66 11.42
CA ILE A 285 -20.05 17.41 11.93
C ILE A 285 -20.35 16.48 10.76
N GLY A 286 -19.80 15.27 10.83
CA GLY A 286 -19.97 14.24 9.81
C GLY A 286 -20.83 13.07 10.28
N THR A 287 -21.41 12.33 9.33
CA THR A 287 -22.06 11.04 9.59
C THR A 287 -21.68 10.02 8.52
N THR A 288 -21.66 8.74 8.87
CA THR A 288 -21.41 7.64 7.92
C THR A 288 -22.68 6.85 7.62
N ASP A 289 -22.61 5.99 6.61
CA ASP A 289 -23.66 5.05 6.20
C ASP A 289 -23.75 3.81 7.11
N LYS A 290 -22.62 3.39 7.69
CA LYS A 290 -22.51 2.26 8.62
C LYS A 290 -21.54 2.55 9.76
N LEU A 291 -21.47 1.65 10.74
CA LEU A 291 -20.54 1.74 11.86
C LEU A 291 -19.11 1.42 11.38
N TRP A 292 -18.16 2.23 11.82
CA TRP A 292 -16.73 2.11 11.54
C TRP A 292 -15.94 2.14 12.83
N LEU A 293 -15.05 1.17 13.01
CA LEU A 293 -14.05 1.20 14.08
C LEU A 293 -12.81 2.00 13.65
N ARG A 294 -12.08 2.58 14.61
CA ARG A 294 -10.85 3.34 14.36
C ARG A 294 -9.86 2.56 13.52
N LYS A 295 -9.62 1.29 13.85
CA LYS A 295 -8.73 0.39 13.09
C LYS A 295 -9.19 0.17 11.65
N GLU A 296 -10.50 0.18 11.39
CA GLU A 296 -11.05 0.06 10.04
C GLU A 296 -10.87 1.35 9.25
N ILE A 297 -11.09 2.50 9.89
CA ILE A 297 -10.82 3.82 9.31
C ILE A 297 -9.32 3.92 8.96
N GLN A 298 -8.44 3.52 9.88
CA GLN A 298 -7.00 3.43 9.67
C GLN A 298 -6.65 2.49 8.52
N LYS A 299 -7.20 1.28 8.49
CA LYS A 299 -6.99 0.35 7.39
C LYS A 299 -7.46 0.93 6.07
N LYS A 300 -8.58 1.65 6.01
CA LYS A 300 -9.03 2.33 4.78
C LYS A 300 -8.09 3.44 4.34
N LEU A 301 -7.52 4.17 5.29
CA LEU A 301 -6.53 5.19 5.01
C LEU A 301 -5.22 4.59 4.47
N GLN A 302 -4.74 3.53 5.10
CA GLN A 302 -3.62 2.72 4.60
C GLN A 302 -3.96 2.10 3.25
N ASP A 303 -5.17 1.57 3.07
CA ASP A 303 -5.67 1.05 1.80
C ASP A 303 -5.72 2.14 0.73
N ILE A 304 -5.91 3.43 1.01
CA ILE A 304 -5.80 4.50 -0.01
C ILE A 304 -4.33 4.78 -0.32
N SER A 305 -3.47 4.80 0.68
CA SER A 305 -2.01 4.79 0.46
C SER A 305 -1.59 3.60 -0.43
N ILE A 306 -2.22 2.44 -0.22
CA ILE A 306 -2.02 1.15 -0.92
C ILE A 306 -3.01 0.95 -2.09
N LYS A 307 -3.93 1.86 -2.42
CA LYS A 307 -4.82 1.77 -3.60
C LYS A 307 -4.48 2.84 -4.62
N GLN A 308 -3.84 3.92 -4.18
CA GLN A 308 -2.92 4.67 -5.03
C GLN A 308 -1.64 3.86 -5.32
N MET A 309 -1.32 2.85 -4.51
CA MET A 309 -0.31 1.83 -4.80
C MET A 309 -0.84 0.41 -4.56
N ASP A 310 -1.86 -0.02 -5.32
CA ASP A 310 -2.22 -1.45 -5.30
C ASP A 310 -1.03 -2.18 -5.86
N ILE A 311 -0.17 -2.76 -5.04
CA ILE A 311 1.07 -3.40 -5.49
C ILE A 311 0.83 -4.32 -6.70
N LYS A 312 -0.32 -4.99 -6.78
CA LYS A 312 -0.67 -5.85 -7.91
C LYS A 312 -1.05 -5.03 -9.15
N SER A 313 -2.04 -4.11 -9.11
CA SER A 313 -2.35 -3.28 -10.30
C SER A 313 -1.32 -2.19 -10.60
N TYR A 314 -0.57 -1.74 -9.61
CA TYR A 314 0.64 -0.94 -9.71
C TYR A 314 1.68 -1.73 -10.50
N TYR A 315 2.01 -2.98 -10.14
CA TYR A 315 2.93 -3.78 -10.97
C TYR A 315 2.35 -4.15 -12.35
N GLU A 316 1.04 -4.39 -12.48
CA GLU A 316 0.37 -4.59 -13.78
C GLU A 316 0.45 -3.32 -14.66
N ARG A 317 0.49 -2.13 -14.07
CA ARG A 317 0.64 -0.84 -14.76
C ARG A 317 2.10 -0.38 -14.89
N GLN A 318 3.00 -0.92 -14.06
CA GLN A 318 4.45 -0.63 -14.02
C GLN A 318 5.29 -1.70 -14.74
N ILE A 319 4.73 -2.29 -15.80
CA ILE A 319 5.48 -3.20 -16.68
C ILE A 319 6.63 -2.46 -17.39
N SER A 320 7.68 -3.21 -17.77
CA SER A 320 8.86 -2.62 -18.41
C SER A 320 8.51 -2.18 -19.81
N LEU A 321 9.28 -1.24 -20.35
CA LEU A 321 9.13 -0.85 -21.75
C LEU A 321 9.26 -2.04 -22.72
N SER A 322 10.07 -3.04 -22.40
CA SER A 322 10.16 -4.28 -23.17
C SER A 322 8.84 -5.07 -23.21
N GLU A 323 8.09 -5.11 -22.12
CA GLU A 323 6.77 -5.74 -22.04
C GLU A 323 5.71 -4.92 -22.81
N TRP A 324 5.82 -3.58 -22.82
CA TRP A 324 5.00 -2.75 -23.71
C TRP A 324 5.21 -3.09 -25.19
N PHE A 325 6.47 -3.20 -25.62
CA PHE A 325 6.79 -3.56 -27.00
C PHE A 325 6.33 -4.96 -27.38
N GLU A 326 6.37 -5.91 -26.44
CA GLU A 326 5.83 -7.26 -26.63
C GLU A 326 4.31 -7.23 -26.86
N GLY A 327 3.55 -6.55 -26.00
CA GLY A 327 2.11 -6.36 -26.20
C GLY A 327 1.79 -5.62 -27.50
N LEU A 328 2.68 -4.72 -27.94
CA LEU A 328 2.59 -4.03 -29.22
C LEU A 328 3.13 -4.86 -30.40
N SER A 329 3.59 -6.09 -30.21
CA SER A 329 4.17 -6.92 -31.29
C SER A 329 5.22 -6.16 -32.12
N TYR A 330 6.02 -5.32 -31.45
CA TYR A 330 7.00 -4.47 -32.10
C TYR A 330 8.12 -5.31 -32.74
N LYS A 331 8.61 -4.91 -33.91
CA LYS A 331 9.54 -5.73 -34.70
C LYS A 331 10.85 -6.04 -33.96
N SER A 332 11.31 -5.12 -33.09
CA SER A 332 12.56 -5.25 -32.33
C SER A 332 12.35 -5.65 -30.86
N THR A 333 11.18 -6.22 -30.47
CA THR A 333 10.91 -6.61 -29.07
C THR A 333 12.01 -7.50 -28.48
N THR A 334 12.53 -8.46 -29.25
CA THR A 334 13.62 -9.35 -28.80
C THR A 334 14.90 -8.56 -28.48
N GLU A 335 15.27 -7.59 -29.31
CA GLU A 335 16.45 -6.77 -29.10
C GLU A 335 16.31 -5.91 -27.83
N PHE A 336 15.13 -5.32 -27.61
CA PHE A 336 14.81 -4.58 -26.39
C PHE A 336 14.85 -5.45 -25.13
N ARG A 337 14.36 -6.69 -25.21
CA ARG A 337 14.41 -7.64 -24.09
C ARG A 337 15.84 -8.05 -23.76
N VAL A 338 16.67 -8.31 -24.77
CA VAL A 338 18.11 -8.57 -24.57
C VAL A 338 18.78 -7.35 -23.90
N GLU A 339 18.50 -6.15 -24.42
CA GLU A 339 19.07 -4.91 -23.87
C GLU A 339 18.65 -4.73 -22.39
N ASP A 340 17.37 -4.94 -22.03
CA ASP A 340 16.88 -4.84 -20.63
C ASP A 340 17.36 -5.98 -19.70
N ASN A 341 17.72 -7.15 -20.24
CA ASN A 341 18.24 -8.26 -19.45
C ASN A 341 19.75 -8.17 -19.19
N GLU A 342 20.49 -7.57 -20.12
CA GLU A 342 21.96 -7.48 -20.05
C GLU A 342 22.47 -6.14 -19.52
N LYS A 343 21.59 -5.18 -19.20
CA LYS A 343 22.01 -3.83 -18.76
C LYS A 343 22.96 -3.81 -17.57
N ARG A 344 22.84 -4.73 -16.61
CA ARG A 344 23.78 -4.80 -15.47
C ARG A 344 25.17 -5.29 -15.88
N GLU A 345 25.29 -6.14 -16.89
CA GLU A 345 26.60 -6.54 -17.44
C GLU A 345 27.31 -5.35 -18.07
N ARG A 346 26.56 -4.54 -18.83
CA ARG A 346 27.10 -3.31 -19.44
C ARG A 346 27.54 -2.30 -18.37
N LEU A 347 26.73 -2.09 -17.34
CA LEU A 347 27.07 -1.21 -16.22
C LEU A 347 28.27 -1.74 -15.42
N ARG A 348 28.40 -3.07 -15.24
CA ARG A 348 29.57 -3.70 -14.61
C ARG A 348 30.84 -3.47 -15.42
N PHE A 349 30.76 -3.59 -16.74
CA PHE A 349 31.87 -3.24 -17.63
C PHE A 349 32.25 -1.75 -17.50
N LEU A 350 31.28 -0.84 -17.48
CA LEU A 350 31.53 0.60 -17.27
C LEU A 350 32.12 0.89 -15.89
N LYS A 351 31.69 0.19 -14.83
CA LYS A 351 32.31 0.27 -13.50
C LYS A 351 33.79 -0.08 -13.56
N LYS A 352 34.15 -1.15 -14.26
CA LYS A 352 35.55 -1.58 -14.44
C LYS A 352 36.38 -0.55 -15.21
N GLU A 353 35.86 -0.03 -16.32
CA GLU A 353 36.63 0.86 -17.20
C GLU A 353 36.72 2.29 -16.66
N ILE A 354 35.62 2.84 -16.13
CA ILE A 354 35.50 4.27 -15.80
C ILE A 354 34.98 4.54 -14.37
N GLY A 355 34.83 3.51 -13.53
CA GLY A 355 34.42 3.69 -12.14
C GLY A 355 32.95 4.10 -11.97
N MET A 356 32.11 3.88 -12.97
CA MET A 356 30.69 4.22 -12.93
C MET A 356 29.97 3.45 -11.80
N PRO A 357 29.33 4.13 -10.83
CA PRO A 357 28.57 3.47 -9.77
C PRO A 357 27.21 2.99 -10.32
N PHE A 358 26.76 1.81 -9.93
CA PHE A 358 25.49 1.25 -10.40
C PHE A 358 24.84 0.39 -9.31
N ASP A 359 23.57 0.04 -9.52
CA ASP A 359 22.76 -0.81 -8.65
C ASP A 359 23.20 -2.28 -8.70
N GLU A 360 24.44 -2.54 -8.24
CA GLU A 360 25.10 -3.84 -8.39
C GLU A 360 24.32 -4.94 -7.65
N PRO A 361 23.79 -5.95 -8.37
CA PRO A 361 23.00 -7.01 -7.76
C PRO A 361 23.90 -8.02 -7.06
N VAL A 362 23.41 -8.58 -5.95
CA VAL A 362 23.90 -9.86 -5.44
C VAL A 362 23.23 -10.97 -6.24
N GLN A 363 24.04 -11.74 -6.97
CA GLN A 363 23.55 -12.74 -7.92
C GLN A 363 23.69 -14.18 -7.40
N PHE A 364 22.63 -14.95 -7.61
CA PHE A 364 22.50 -16.37 -7.33
C PHE A 364 21.92 -17.11 -8.53
N GLU A 365 22.20 -18.40 -8.64
CA GLU A 365 21.34 -19.27 -9.44
C GLU A 365 20.01 -19.41 -8.70
N ALA A 366 18.87 -19.49 -9.38
CA ALA A 366 17.60 -19.68 -8.66
C ALA A 366 17.57 -21.03 -7.90
N THR A 367 18.37 -22.01 -8.32
CA THR A 367 18.61 -23.25 -7.57
C THR A 367 19.32 -23.03 -6.23
N ASP A 368 20.11 -21.96 -6.06
CA ASP A 368 20.72 -21.63 -4.77
C ASP A 368 19.66 -21.28 -3.73
N LEU A 369 18.62 -20.55 -4.15
CA LEU A 369 17.49 -20.16 -3.31
C LEU A 369 16.61 -21.38 -2.97
N SER A 370 16.30 -22.19 -3.98
CA SER A 370 15.41 -23.35 -3.80
C SER A 370 16.06 -24.45 -2.94
N LYS A 371 17.38 -24.67 -3.09
CA LYS A 371 18.14 -25.67 -2.32
C LYS A 371 18.73 -25.11 -1.02
N LYS A 372 18.58 -23.81 -0.76
CA LYS A 372 19.26 -23.10 0.35
C LYS A 372 20.74 -23.45 0.42
N THR A 373 21.47 -23.22 -0.67
CA THR A 373 22.91 -23.52 -0.68
C THR A 373 23.63 -22.68 0.37
N HIS A 374 24.77 -23.16 0.88
CA HIS A 374 25.54 -22.46 1.92
C HIS A 374 25.85 -21.00 1.56
N LYS A 375 26.09 -20.72 0.27
CA LYS A 375 26.30 -19.38 -0.27
C LYS A 375 25.07 -18.48 -0.05
N PHE A 376 23.87 -18.97 -0.39
CA PHE A 376 22.63 -18.21 -0.19
C PHE A 376 22.28 -18.09 1.28
N GLU A 377 22.42 -19.15 2.07
CA GLU A 377 22.10 -19.12 3.49
C GLU A 377 22.95 -18.11 4.27
N LYS A 378 24.25 -18.01 3.96
CA LYS A 378 25.13 -16.99 4.54
C LYS A 378 24.69 -15.56 4.20
N TYR A 379 24.26 -15.34 2.95
CA TYR A 379 23.73 -14.04 2.53
C TYR A 379 22.40 -13.73 3.23
N PHE A 380 21.49 -14.71 3.26
CA PHE A 380 20.18 -14.59 3.86
C PHE A 380 20.25 -14.29 5.36
N GLN A 381 21.09 -15.00 6.12
CA GLN A 381 21.29 -14.76 7.55
C GLN A 381 21.78 -13.34 7.86
N LYS A 382 22.60 -12.76 6.98
CA LYS A 382 23.18 -11.43 7.19
C LYS A 382 22.24 -10.30 6.77
N HIS A 383 21.44 -10.51 5.73
CA HIS A 383 20.72 -9.44 5.04
C HIS A 383 19.18 -9.60 5.07
N SER A 384 18.62 -10.56 5.82
CA SER A 384 17.18 -10.92 5.76
C SER A 384 16.20 -9.76 5.95
N GLU A 385 16.58 -8.76 6.74
CA GLU A 385 15.77 -7.59 7.08
C GLU A 385 16.09 -6.35 6.22
N GLU A 386 17.00 -6.46 5.24
CA GLU A 386 17.31 -5.38 4.30
C GLU A 386 16.29 -5.36 3.16
N TYR A 387 15.89 -4.15 2.74
CA TYR A 387 15.00 -3.97 1.59
C TYR A 387 15.69 -4.29 0.28
N CYS A 388 14.98 -5.00 -0.59
CA CYS A 388 15.47 -5.35 -1.91
C CYS A 388 14.41 -5.25 -3.00
N ALA A 389 14.91 -5.26 -4.23
CA ALA A 389 14.17 -5.74 -5.39
C ALA A 389 14.73 -7.10 -5.78
N LEU A 390 13.89 -8.12 -5.81
CA LEU A 390 14.26 -9.44 -6.33
C LEU A 390 13.82 -9.55 -7.79
N ARG A 391 14.74 -9.94 -8.66
CA ARG A 391 14.47 -10.22 -10.08
C ARG A 391 14.87 -11.65 -10.41
N LEU A 392 13.95 -12.38 -11.02
CA LEU A 392 14.18 -13.71 -11.58
C LEU A 392 14.36 -13.52 -13.09
N ILE A 393 15.62 -13.55 -13.52
CA ILE A 393 15.98 -13.39 -14.93
C ILE A 393 16.00 -14.77 -15.59
N PRO A 394 15.21 -14.99 -16.65
CA PRO A 394 15.18 -16.28 -17.31
C PRO A 394 16.45 -16.49 -18.13
N LYS A 395 16.95 -17.74 -18.15
CA LYS A 395 18.04 -18.19 -19.04
C LYS A 395 17.54 -18.45 -20.46
N ASP A 396 16.25 -18.77 -20.59
CA ASP A 396 15.55 -18.90 -21.87
C ASP A 396 14.75 -17.61 -22.13
N PRO A 397 15.03 -16.86 -23.20
CA PRO A 397 14.29 -15.64 -23.55
C PRO A 397 12.77 -15.81 -23.76
N GLN A 398 12.27 -17.04 -23.95
CA GLN A 398 10.84 -17.33 -24.09
C GLN A 398 10.09 -17.36 -22.75
N LEU A 399 10.82 -17.47 -21.63
CA LEU A 399 10.21 -17.47 -20.30
C LEU A 399 10.00 -16.04 -19.77
N PRO A 400 8.98 -15.83 -18.91
CA PRO A 400 8.71 -14.51 -18.35
C PRO A 400 9.80 -14.10 -17.37
N LYS A 401 10.16 -12.82 -17.38
CA LYS A 401 10.98 -12.22 -16.33
C LYS A 401 10.09 -11.87 -15.16
N LEU A 402 10.33 -12.47 -13.99
CA LEU A 402 9.55 -12.19 -12.78
C LEU A 402 10.31 -11.23 -11.89
N ARG A 403 9.58 -10.37 -11.18
CA ARG A 403 10.20 -9.36 -10.32
C ARG A 403 9.24 -8.86 -9.25
N MET A 404 9.84 -8.39 -8.18
CA MET A 404 9.19 -7.72 -7.07
C MET A 404 10.16 -6.67 -6.50
N ARG A 405 9.63 -5.67 -5.80
CA ARG A 405 10.39 -4.58 -5.18
C ARG A 405 9.75 -4.15 -3.88
N GLY A 406 10.50 -3.49 -3.02
CA GLY A 406 9.96 -2.90 -1.78
C GLY A 406 9.75 -3.88 -0.64
N LEU A 407 10.21 -5.13 -0.76
CA LEU A 407 10.15 -6.07 0.36
C LEU A 407 11.54 -6.30 0.94
N ILE A 408 11.57 -6.62 2.22
CA ILE A 408 12.76 -7.17 2.85
C ILE A 408 13.12 -8.54 2.25
N ILE A 409 14.40 -8.89 2.24
CA ILE A 409 14.92 -10.12 1.61
C ILE A 409 14.17 -11.37 2.07
N ARG A 410 13.78 -11.46 3.34
CA ARG A 410 12.96 -12.56 3.87
C ARG A 410 11.63 -12.71 3.15
N LYS A 411 10.87 -11.62 3.01
CA LYS A 411 9.59 -11.61 2.28
C LYS A 411 9.78 -11.79 0.77
N ALA A 412 10.87 -11.28 0.21
CA ALA A 412 11.23 -11.52 -1.20
C ALA A 412 11.53 -13.01 -1.47
N TYR A 413 12.14 -13.70 -0.51
CA TYR A 413 12.34 -15.14 -0.56
C TYR A 413 11.01 -15.91 -0.43
N ASP A 414 10.08 -15.44 0.39
CA ASP A 414 8.72 -15.99 0.43
C ASP A 414 8.01 -15.85 -0.91
N TRP A 415 8.04 -14.65 -1.50
CA TRP A 415 7.53 -14.39 -2.86
C TRP A 415 8.17 -15.30 -3.91
N PHE A 416 9.48 -15.56 -3.84
CA PHE A 416 10.15 -16.50 -4.75
C PHE A 416 9.55 -17.91 -4.69
N LYS A 417 9.22 -18.42 -3.49
CA LYS A 417 8.61 -19.75 -3.33
C LYS A 417 7.22 -19.82 -3.95
N GLU A 418 6.50 -18.72 -3.98
CA GLU A 418 5.14 -18.62 -4.54
C GLU A 418 5.11 -18.60 -6.08
N GLN A 419 6.25 -18.41 -6.76
CA GLN A 419 6.26 -18.25 -8.22
C GLN A 419 6.10 -19.57 -9.00
N GLU A 420 6.21 -20.73 -8.33
CA GLU A 420 6.09 -22.07 -8.94
C GLU A 420 6.95 -22.28 -10.21
N ILE A 421 8.06 -21.54 -10.34
CA ILE A 421 8.97 -21.65 -11.50
C ILE A 421 9.90 -22.86 -11.39
N ASP A 422 10.42 -23.33 -12.54
CA ASP A 422 11.58 -24.23 -12.59
C ASP A 422 12.87 -23.44 -12.28
N PRO A 423 13.50 -23.61 -11.10
CA PRO A 423 14.64 -22.80 -10.70
C PRO A 423 15.90 -23.04 -11.54
N THR A 424 15.97 -24.14 -12.30
CA THR A 424 17.14 -24.39 -13.17
C THR A 424 17.21 -23.43 -14.35
N LYS A 425 16.07 -22.85 -14.73
CA LYS A 425 15.90 -21.95 -15.87
C LYS A 425 16.04 -20.47 -15.53
N TYR A 426 16.33 -20.12 -14.28
CA TYR A 426 16.41 -18.74 -13.82
C TYR A 426 17.69 -18.44 -13.03
N ARG A 427 18.13 -17.18 -13.11
CA ARG A 427 19.03 -16.57 -12.12
C ARG A 427 18.26 -15.60 -11.24
N ALA A 428 18.65 -15.48 -9.98
CA ALA A 428 18.06 -14.56 -9.01
C ALA A 428 19.03 -13.40 -8.72
N GLU A 429 18.55 -12.18 -8.88
CA GLU A 429 19.29 -10.95 -8.59
C GLU A 429 18.60 -10.19 -7.46
N PHE A 430 19.28 -10.04 -6.32
CA PHE A 430 18.87 -9.17 -5.23
C PHE A 430 19.53 -7.81 -5.40
N ILE A 431 18.74 -6.79 -5.71
CA ILE A 431 19.20 -5.40 -5.83
C ILE A 431 18.84 -4.67 -4.54
N PRO A 432 19.79 -4.01 -3.86
CA PRO A 432 19.46 -3.19 -2.70
C PRO A 432 18.42 -2.12 -3.08
N HIS A 433 17.47 -1.87 -2.19
CA HIS A 433 16.38 -0.94 -2.47
C HIS A 433 16.22 0.06 -1.34
N SER A 434 15.98 1.32 -1.69
CA SER A 434 15.61 2.39 -0.77
C SER A 434 14.27 2.96 -1.22
N GLU A 435 13.41 3.26 -0.25
CA GLU A 435 12.08 3.85 -0.49
C GLU A 435 12.13 5.38 -0.57
N LYS A 436 13.30 5.99 -0.31
CA LYS A 436 13.46 7.45 -0.19
C LYS A 436 14.55 7.99 -1.13
N PRO A 437 14.36 7.94 -2.47
CA PRO A 437 15.29 8.59 -3.37
C PRO A 437 15.24 10.11 -3.25
N ILE A 438 16.44 10.69 -3.25
CA ILE A 438 16.66 12.14 -3.26
C ILE A 438 16.41 12.66 -4.68
N TRP A 439 17.04 12.03 -5.68
CA TRP A 439 16.92 12.41 -7.09
C TRP A 439 16.76 11.18 -7.98
N SER A 440 15.95 11.31 -9.03
CA SER A 440 15.93 10.39 -10.15
C SER A 440 16.16 11.16 -11.44
N THR A 441 16.91 10.59 -12.38
CA THR A 441 17.19 11.23 -13.68
C THR A 441 17.01 10.23 -14.82
N ILE A 442 16.42 10.66 -15.94
CA ILE A 442 16.43 9.94 -17.22
C ILE A 442 16.94 10.87 -18.32
N PHE A 443 17.86 10.41 -19.16
CA PHE A 443 18.50 11.29 -20.13
C PHE A 443 19.11 10.55 -21.33
N ILE A 444 19.39 11.33 -22.37
CA ILE A 444 20.05 10.91 -23.61
C ILE A 444 21.39 11.60 -23.73
N VAL A 445 22.39 10.87 -24.22
CA VAL A 445 23.64 11.41 -24.77
C VAL A 445 23.66 11.16 -26.27
N ASN A 446 23.78 12.21 -27.07
CA ASN A 446 23.93 12.11 -28.54
C ASN A 446 24.85 13.21 -29.08
N LYS A 447 24.95 13.35 -30.41
CA LYS A 447 25.81 14.37 -31.06
C LYS A 447 25.47 15.82 -30.70
N ASN A 448 24.24 16.09 -30.26
CA ASN A 448 23.73 17.43 -29.93
C ASN A 448 23.98 17.82 -28.46
N GLY A 449 24.30 16.86 -27.59
CA GLY A 449 24.52 17.10 -26.16
C GLY A 449 24.00 15.97 -25.27
N ILE A 450 23.86 16.31 -23.98
CA ILE A 450 23.22 15.49 -22.96
C ILE A 450 21.95 16.20 -22.51
N PHE A 451 20.78 15.57 -22.57
CA PHE A 451 19.52 16.21 -22.18
C PHE A 451 18.55 15.20 -21.61
N GLY A 452 17.64 15.67 -20.76
CA GLY A 452 16.69 14.80 -20.09
C GLY A 452 15.92 15.49 -19.00
N GLU A 453 15.47 14.70 -18.03
CA GLU A 453 14.60 15.12 -16.93
C GLU A 453 15.18 14.62 -15.61
N ILE A 454 15.19 15.49 -14.60
CA ILE A 454 15.55 15.18 -13.21
C ILE A 454 14.37 15.54 -12.28
N ILE A 455 14.08 14.70 -11.29
CA ILE A 455 13.00 14.92 -10.32
C ILE A 455 13.41 14.52 -8.91
N ARG A 456 12.93 15.26 -7.90
CA ARG A 456 12.96 14.80 -6.51
C ARG A 456 11.88 13.75 -6.31
N GLY A 457 12.27 12.49 -6.26
CA GLY A 457 11.34 11.40 -6.08
C GLY A 457 11.72 10.13 -6.83
N MET A 458 10.74 9.26 -6.99
CA MET A 458 10.91 7.92 -7.50
C MET A 458 11.15 7.90 -9.01
N HIS A 459 12.03 7.01 -9.44
CA HIS A 459 12.42 6.87 -10.84
C HIS A 459 11.24 6.54 -11.78
N ASN A 460 10.24 5.80 -11.30
CA ASN A 460 9.04 5.47 -12.06
C ASN A 460 8.21 6.70 -12.48
N GLN A 461 8.32 7.82 -11.76
CA GLN A 461 7.63 9.06 -12.09
C GLN A 461 8.14 9.63 -13.41
N LEU A 462 9.42 9.41 -13.73
CA LEU A 462 10.02 9.83 -14.99
C LEU A 462 9.71 8.84 -16.12
N THR A 463 9.89 7.54 -15.88
CA THR A 463 9.69 6.52 -16.93
C THR A 463 8.22 6.34 -17.30
N GLN A 464 7.29 6.44 -16.35
CA GLN A 464 5.86 6.32 -16.63
C GLN A 464 5.17 7.66 -16.78
N GLY A 465 5.74 8.74 -16.24
CA GLY A 465 5.20 10.09 -16.37
C GLY A 465 4.13 10.47 -15.34
N PHE A 466 3.89 9.64 -14.31
CA PHE A 466 3.00 9.95 -13.19
C PHE A 466 3.74 10.78 -12.13
N PHE A 467 3.58 12.10 -12.17
CA PHE A 467 4.11 13.00 -11.16
C PHE A 467 3.01 13.95 -10.65
N ASP A 468 2.55 13.72 -9.41
CA ASP A 468 1.45 14.48 -8.80
C ASP A 468 1.93 15.60 -7.86
N VAL A 469 3.09 15.42 -7.22
CA VAL A 469 3.61 16.34 -6.19
C VAL A 469 4.79 17.18 -6.72
N ASN A 470 5.87 16.53 -7.15
CA ASN A 470 7.07 17.19 -7.66
C ASN A 470 7.05 17.20 -9.20
N LYS A 471 7.43 18.32 -9.83
CA LYS A 471 7.52 18.39 -11.30
C LYS A 471 8.94 18.10 -11.78
N PRO A 472 9.13 17.36 -12.88
CA PRO A 472 10.45 17.16 -13.47
C PRO A 472 11.05 18.47 -13.97
N ILE A 473 12.35 18.65 -13.71
CA ILE A 473 13.18 19.72 -14.25
C ILE A 473 13.82 19.19 -15.53
N LEU A 474 13.57 19.86 -16.66
CA LEU A 474 14.25 19.56 -17.90
C LEU A 474 15.66 20.14 -17.87
N PHE A 475 16.63 19.43 -18.43
CA PHE A 475 17.98 19.93 -18.57
C PHE A 475 18.57 19.63 -19.95
N SER A 476 19.54 20.44 -20.34
CA SER A 476 20.33 20.27 -21.55
C SER A 476 21.76 20.76 -21.32
N TYR A 477 22.73 19.94 -21.72
CA TYR A 477 24.15 20.20 -21.67
C TYR A 477 24.75 20.05 -23.07
N ASN A 478 25.28 21.13 -23.62
CA ASN A 478 25.79 21.17 -25.00
C ASN A 478 27.30 20.84 -25.10
N PHE A 479 27.83 20.04 -24.16
CA PHE A 479 29.27 19.78 -23.98
C PHE A 479 30.10 20.98 -23.50
N LYS A 480 29.46 22.08 -23.11
CA LYS A 480 30.12 23.26 -22.53
C LYS A 480 29.34 23.85 -21.37
N LYS A 481 28.04 24.08 -21.57
CA LYS A 481 27.15 24.73 -20.61
C LYS A 481 25.94 23.86 -20.34
N LEU A 482 25.64 23.69 -19.05
CA LEU A 482 24.42 23.07 -18.55
C LEU A 482 23.35 24.17 -18.42
N ALA A 483 22.13 23.87 -18.84
CA ALA A 483 20.96 24.72 -18.71
C ALA A 483 19.79 23.88 -18.21
N LEU A 484 19.01 24.44 -17.29
CA LEU A 484 17.82 23.82 -16.70
C LEU A 484 16.57 24.66 -17.08
N SER A 485 15.40 24.02 -17.12
CA SER A 485 14.13 24.73 -17.34
C SER A 485 13.68 25.54 -16.14
N VAL A 486 14.15 25.18 -14.94
CA VAL A 486 13.92 25.87 -13.67
C VAL A 486 15.26 25.89 -12.94
N GLU A 487 15.63 27.03 -12.36
CA GLU A 487 16.85 27.14 -11.56
C GLU A 487 16.70 26.33 -10.26
N ASP A 488 17.57 25.33 -10.08
CA ASP A 488 17.69 24.53 -8.86
C ASP A 488 19.16 24.12 -8.72
N LYS A 489 19.82 24.62 -7.67
CA LYS A 489 21.26 24.42 -7.47
C LYS A 489 21.61 22.98 -7.15
N GLU A 490 20.78 22.30 -6.35
CA GLU A 490 21.00 20.91 -5.98
C GLU A 490 20.81 19.99 -7.19
N ALA A 491 19.80 20.27 -8.03
CA ALA A 491 19.63 19.56 -9.29
C ALA A 491 20.83 19.80 -10.23
N GLU A 492 21.33 21.03 -10.31
CA GLU A 492 22.51 21.35 -11.12
C GLU A 492 23.76 20.60 -10.66
N GLU A 493 24.02 20.56 -9.35
CA GLU A 493 25.13 19.82 -8.75
C GLU A 493 25.03 18.32 -9.02
N GLU A 494 23.85 17.74 -8.85
CA GLU A 494 23.61 16.33 -9.12
C GLU A 494 23.82 15.99 -10.60
N LEU A 495 23.30 16.82 -11.50
CA LEU A 495 23.50 16.66 -12.95
C LEU A 495 24.97 16.78 -13.34
N ARG A 496 25.73 17.67 -12.73
CA ARG A 496 27.19 17.78 -12.96
C ARG A 496 27.91 16.50 -12.55
N ARG A 497 27.58 15.96 -11.37
CA ARG A 497 28.11 14.67 -10.90
C ARG A 497 27.83 13.55 -11.89
N ILE A 498 26.60 13.46 -12.41
CA ILE A 498 26.20 12.47 -13.42
C ILE A 498 27.01 12.66 -14.72
N ILE A 499 27.11 13.90 -15.21
CA ILE A 499 27.83 14.23 -16.46
C ILE A 499 29.32 13.88 -16.35
N ASP A 500 29.94 14.10 -15.19
CA ASP A 500 31.37 13.82 -14.98
C ASP A 500 31.68 12.32 -15.11
N TYR A 501 30.81 11.42 -14.63
CA TYR A 501 30.98 9.97 -14.84
C TYR A 501 30.94 9.54 -16.31
N LEU A 502 30.26 10.30 -17.17
CA LEU A 502 30.16 9.98 -18.60
C LEU A 502 31.35 10.50 -19.40
N TYR A 503 32.17 11.38 -18.82
CA TYR A 503 33.30 12.00 -19.50
C TYR A 503 34.54 11.09 -19.47
N VAL A 504 34.89 10.50 -20.61
CA VAL A 504 36.02 9.58 -20.71
C VAL A 504 37.15 10.22 -21.51
N LYS A 505 38.13 10.85 -20.85
CA LYS A 505 39.25 11.52 -21.54
C LYS A 505 40.24 10.54 -22.20
N ASP A 506 40.46 9.39 -21.57
CA ASP A 506 41.45 8.40 -22.00
C ASP A 506 41.01 7.69 -23.30
N ARG A 507 41.86 7.75 -24.34
CA ARG A 507 41.56 7.19 -25.66
C ARG A 507 41.56 5.66 -25.70
N ASN A 508 42.33 4.98 -24.85
CA ASN A 508 42.33 3.53 -24.78
C ASN A 508 41.02 3.05 -24.14
N LYS A 509 40.57 3.71 -23.08
CA LYS A 509 39.25 3.45 -22.48
C LYS A 509 38.12 3.73 -23.44
N GLN A 510 38.17 4.83 -24.19
CA GLN A 510 37.21 5.10 -25.26
C GLN A 510 37.15 3.94 -26.26
N LYS A 511 38.30 3.49 -26.79
CA LYS A 511 38.35 2.36 -27.73
C LYS A 511 37.77 1.08 -27.14
N ALA A 512 38.10 0.74 -25.89
CA ALA A 512 37.55 -0.42 -25.20
C ALA A 512 36.01 -0.34 -25.09
N ILE A 513 35.48 0.80 -24.66
CA ILE A 513 34.03 1.04 -24.56
C ILE A 513 33.36 0.97 -25.95
N GLN A 514 33.98 1.54 -26.98
CA GLN A 514 33.46 1.49 -28.35
C GLN A 514 33.39 0.06 -28.89
N GLN A 515 34.42 -0.75 -28.63
CA GLN A 515 34.50 -2.13 -29.09
C GLN A 515 33.49 -3.02 -28.37
N GLU A 516 33.46 -2.96 -27.04
CA GLU A 516 32.60 -3.81 -26.21
C GLU A 516 31.13 -3.42 -26.36
N LEU A 517 30.82 -2.13 -26.16
CA LEU A 517 29.44 -1.65 -26.09
C LEU A 517 28.90 -1.24 -27.46
N LYS A 518 29.74 -1.15 -28.51
CA LYS A 518 29.34 -0.77 -29.88
C LYS A 518 28.66 0.61 -29.95
N VAL A 519 29.22 1.58 -29.23
CA VAL A 519 28.72 2.96 -29.13
C VAL A 519 29.66 3.97 -29.77
N LYS A 520 29.13 5.12 -30.18
CA LYS A 520 29.94 6.27 -30.63
C LYS A 520 30.29 7.20 -29.48
N PHE A 521 31.37 7.96 -29.66
CA PHE A 521 31.75 9.04 -28.76
C PHE A 521 31.57 10.40 -29.43
N PHE A 522 31.05 11.36 -28.67
CA PHE A 522 30.93 12.76 -29.03
C PHE A 522 31.58 13.59 -27.94
N LYS A 523 32.64 14.34 -28.27
CA LYS A 523 33.36 15.21 -27.31
C LYS A 523 33.75 14.51 -26.00
N ASN A 524 34.19 13.24 -26.10
CA ASN A 524 34.58 12.35 -24.99
C ASN A 524 33.43 11.76 -24.15
N TYR A 525 32.18 11.91 -24.59
CA TYR A 525 31.00 11.25 -24.00
C TYR A 525 30.50 10.16 -24.94
N PHE A 526 30.12 8.99 -24.41
CA PHE A 526 29.55 7.92 -25.24
C PHE A 526 28.03 8.06 -25.36
N GLU A 527 27.51 7.76 -26.54
CA GLU A 527 26.07 7.88 -26.82
C GLU A 527 25.25 6.81 -26.11
N GLY A 528 23.99 7.13 -25.79
CA GLY A 528 23.09 6.20 -25.13
C GLY A 528 21.90 6.87 -24.44
N TYR A 529 20.98 6.03 -23.98
CA TYR A 529 19.97 6.38 -22.99
C TYR A 529 20.42 5.90 -21.61
N PHE A 530 20.20 6.71 -20.59
CA PHE A 530 20.65 6.44 -19.23
C PHE A 530 19.56 6.78 -18.22
N GLU A 531 19.58 6.02 -17.13
CA GLU A 531 18.73 6.25 -15.97
C GLU A 531 19.61 6.26 -14.73
N THR A 532 19.36 7.19 -13.82
CA THR A 532 20.03 7.25 -12.52
C THR A 532 19.04 7.43 -11.38
N ILE A 533 19.47 6.97 -10.21
CA ILE A 533 18.82 7.24 -8.93
C ILE A 533 19.89 7.64 -7.93
N SER A 534 19.56 8.59 -7.06
CA SER A 534 20.42 9.03 -5.97
C SER A 534 19.64 8.88 -4.68
N VAL A 535 20.17 8.07 -3.78
CA VAL A 535 19.56 7.70 -2.50
C VAL A 535 20.55 8.04 -1.40
N GLU A 536 20.05 8.39 -0.22
CA GLU A 536 20.90 8.84 0.90
C GLU A 536 21.86 7.73 1.33
N GLU A 537 21.38 6.48 1.34
CA GLU A 537 22.12 5.32 1.85
C GLU A 537 23.26 4.87 0.92
N PHE A 538 23.11 5.07 -0.39
CA PHE A 538 24.00 4.49 -1.40
C PHE A 538 24.62 5.50 -2.37
N GLY A 539 24.22 6.76 -2.33
CA GLY A 539 24.66 7.80 -3.26
C GLY A 539 24.06 7.62 -4.66
N LEU A 540 24.81 8.03 -5.68
CA LEU A 540 24.41 7.95 -7.09
C LEU A 540 24.61 6.53 -7.63
N TRP A 541 23.57 5.98 -8.24
CA TRP A 541 23.63 4.80 -9.08
C TRP A 541 23.08 5.06 -10.48
N PHE A 542 23.82 4.59 -11.47
CA PHE A 542 23.27 4.34 -12.80
C PHE A 542 22.46 3.04 -12.74
N VAL A 543 21.18 3.10 -13.12
CA VAL A 543 20.25 1.96 -13.04
C VAL A 543 19.87 1.41 -14.42
N ASP A 544 20.16 2.16 -15.48
CA ASP A 544 20.04 1.70 -16.86
C ASP A 544 21.06 2.39 -17.78
N PHE A 545 21.48 1.64 -18.80
CA PHE A 545 22.21 2.11 -19.96
C PHE A 545 21.72 1.32 -21.19
N ASN A 546 20.96 1.99 -22.05
CA ASN A 546 20.29 1.39 -23.20
C ASN A 546 20.75 2.04 -24.52
N ARG A 547 21.35 1.23 -25.38
CA ARG A 547 21.93 1.67 -26.66
C ARG A 547 20.89 1.80 -27.76
N ILE A 548 19.86 0.94 -27.74
CA ILE A 548 18.79 0.94 -28.75
C ILE A 548 17.96 2.21 -28.58
N LEU A 549 17.54 2.51 -27.34
CA LEU A 549 16.87 3.78 -27.01
C LEU A 549 17.75 4.98 -27.36
N GLY A 550 19.06 4.93 -27.05
CA GLY A 550 19.98 5.99 -27.46
C GLY A 550 19.94 6.28 -28.96
N LYS A 551 19.87 5.24 -29.80
CA LYS A 551 19.78 5.38 -31.27
C LYS A 551 18.47 6.01 -31.72
N ALA A 552 17.35 5.73 -31.05
CA ALA A 552 16.04 6.34 -31.35
C ALA A 552 16.07 7.87 -31.23
N TYR A 553 16.95 8.39 -30.36
CA TYR A 553 17.13 9.82 -30.11
C TYR A 553 18.40 10.41 -30.75
N LYS A 554 19.07 9.71 -31.68
CA LYS A 554 20.37 10.11 -32.25
C LYS A 554 20.40 11.52 -32.87
N ASP A 555 19.27 11.96 -33.44
CA ASP A 555 19.11 13.26 -34.10
C ASP A 555 18.25 14.24 -33.29
N PHE A 556 17.69 13.80 -32.16
CA PHE A 556 16.83 14.63 -31.33
C PHE A 556 17.63 15.75 -30.64
N LYS A 557 16.97 16.90 -30.49
CA LYS A 557 17.53 18.06 -29.82
C LYS A 557 16.45 18.68 -28.93
N LEU A 558 16.76 18.83 -27.65
CA LEU A 558 15.90 19.55 -26.72
C LEU A 558 16.15 21.05 -26.82
N ASP A 559 15.10 21.83 -27.05
CA ASP A 559 15.13 23.29 -26.98
C ASP A 559 14.42 23.78 -25.71
N LEU A 560 15.20 24.10 -24.69
CA LEU A 560 14.68 24.61 -23.41
C LEU A 560 14.02 25.99 -23.54
N LYS A 561 14.36 26.79 -24.57
CA LYS A 561 13.85 28.17 -24.73
C LYS A 561 12.41 28.24 -25.23
N ARG A 562 11.86 27.15 -25.77
CA ARG A 562 10.47 27.07 -26.23
C ARG A 562 9.48 26.77 -25.10
N SER A 563 9.96 26.29 -23.95
CA SER A 563 9.15 26.11 -22.75
C SER A 563 9.13 27.43 -21.98
N THR A 564 7.95 28.01 -21.78
CA THR A 564 7.69 29.27 -21.03
C THR A 564 7.85 30.58 -21.82
N LYS A 565 6.96 30.82 -22.80
CA LYS A 565 6.25 32.11 -23.00
C LYS A 565 5.40 32.07 -24.28
N SER A 566 4.08 31.96 -24.12
CA SER A 566 3.13 32.61 -25.03
C SER A 566 1.77 32.74 -24.35
N LYS A 567 1.40 33.97 -23.97
CA LYS A 567 0.00 34.36 -23.78
C LYS A 567 -0.66 34.41 -25.16
N SER A 568 -1.04 33.25 -25.68
CA SER A 568 -1.94 33.16 -26.83
C SER A 568 -3.37 33.12 -26.31
N ASN A 569 -4.03 34.28 -26.25
CA ASN A 569 -5.47 34.42 -25.99
C ASN A 569 -6.35 33.87 -27.15
N ILE A 570 -5.83 32.97 -27.97
CA ILE A 570 -6.62 32.31 -29.01
C ILE A 570 -7.21 31.04 -28.39
N ALA A 571 -8.51 31.09 -28.07
CA ALA A 571 -9.30 30.04 -27.40
C ALA A 571 -9.35 28.67 -28.12
N LYS A 572 -8.51 28.43 -29.14
CA LYS A 572 -8.49 27.22 -29.99
C LYS A 572 -7.12 26.53 -30.05
N VAL A 573 -6.14 26.92 -29.23
CA VAL A 573 -4.78 26.37 -29.29
C VAL A 573 -4.32 25.89 -27.91
N LEU A 574 -4.00 24.60 -27.82
CA LEU A 574 -3.34 23.98 -26.67
C LEU A 574 -1.85 23.79 -26.97
N GLN A 575 -1.03 23.75 -25.92
CA GLN A 575 0.41 23.58 -26.03
C GLN A 575 0.90 22.51 -25.05
N GLY A 576 1.84 21.70 -25.51
CA GLY A 576 2.59 20.75 -24.69
C GLY A 576 4.03 20.64 -25.19
N ARG A 577 4.69 19.53 -24.82
CA ARG A 577 6.07 19.23 -25.20
C ARG A 577 6.09 18.22 -26.32
N SER A 578 6.95 18.46 -27.30
CA SER A 578 7.21 17.53 -28.40
C SER A 578 7.92 16.28 -27.88
N ALA A 579 7.22 15.15 -27.83
CA ALA A 579 7.78 13.84 -27.48
C ALA A 579 8.21 13.04 -28.70
N SER A 580 7.36 13.03 -29.75
CA SER A 580 7.65 12.41 -31.05
C SER A 580 7.21 13.36 -32.17
N LEU A 581 8.09 13.58 -33.14
CA LEU A 581 7.91 14.62 -34.17
C LEU A 581 6.87 14.20 -35.21
N GLY A 582 6.39 15.18 -35.99
CA GLY A 582 5.44 14.98 -37.08
C GLY A 582 4.14 15.76 -36.89
N THR A 583 3.22 15.57 -37.83
CA THR A 583 1.91 16.24 -37.81
C THR A 583 0.79 15.25 -38.10
N ALA A 584 -0.37 15.46 -37.50
CA ALA A 584 -1.56 14.65 -37.76
C ALA A 584 -2.84 15.48 -37.63
N LYS A 585 -3.88 15.07 -38.36
CA LYS A 585 -5.24 15.58 -38.21
C LYS A 585 -6.18 14.40 -37.97
N GLY A 586 -7.07 14.53 -37.00
CA GLY A 586 -7.99 13.46 -36.66
C GLY A 586 -9.00 13.83 -35.58
N VAL A 587 -9.94 12.92 -35.37
CA VAL A 587 -11.00 13.07 -34.39
C VAL A 587 -10.48 12.74 -32.99
N VAL A 588 -10.74 13.61 -32.02
CA VAL A 588 -10.37 13.41 -30.62
C VAL A 588 -11.14 12.23 -30.01
N ARG A 589 -10.38 11.29 -29.43
CA ARG A 589 -10.86 10.19 -28.59
C ARG A 589 -10.28 10.31 -27.19
N ILE A 590 -11.13 10.63 -26.21
CA ILE A 590 -10.69 10.78 -24.82
C ILE A 590 -10.79 9.44 -24.11
N LEU A 591 -9.64 8.85 -23.81
CA LEU A 591 -9.54 7.57 -23.12
C LEU A 591 -9.12 7.78 -21.66
N THR A 592 -9.80 7.07 -20.77
CA THR A 592 -9.52 7.01 -19.33
C THR A 592 -9.53 5.55 -18.88
N ASP A 593 -8.94 5.25 -17.72
CA ASP A 593 -8.89 3.90 -17.17
C ASP A 593 -10.30 3.25 -17.07
N GLY A 594 -11.33 4.04 -16.78
CA GLY A 594 -12.71 3.55 -16.67
C GLY A 594 -13.39 3.24 -18.02
N ASN A 595 -12.82 3.68 -19.14
CA ASN A 595 -13.43 3.55 -20.46
C ASN A 595 -12.52 2.96 -21.56
N VAL A 596 -11.23 2.76 -21.27
CA VAL A 596 -10.22 2.31 -22.25
C VAL A 596 -10.61 1.01 -22.94
N PHE A 597 -11.28 0.08 -22.24
CA PHE A 597 -11.77 -1.18 -22.83
C PHE A 597 -13.15 -1.07 -23.51
N LYS A 598 -13.91 -0.01 -23.24
CA LYS A 598 -15.27 0.19 -23.77
C LYS A 598 -15.30 1.04 -25.02
N LYS A 599 -14.35 1.97 -25.16
CA LYS A 599 -14.26 2.87 -26.31
C LYS A 599 -13.44 2.24 -27.43
N THR A 600 -13.87 2.48 -28.66
CA THR A 600 -13.11 2.10 -29.86
C THR A 600 -12.38 3.33 -30.40
N LEU A 601 -11.09 3.17 -30.70
CA LEU A 601 -10.30 4.15 -31.43
C LEU A 601 -10.15 3.70 -32.89
N ASN A 602 -10.52 4.56 -33.84
CA ASN A 602 -10.36 4.28 -35.27
C ASN A 602 -8.97 4.67 -35.76
N LYS A 603 -8.52 4.07 -36.86
CA LYS A 603 -7.22 4.41 -37.45
C LYS A 603 -7.20 5.90 -37.83
N GLY A 604 -6.23 6.64 -37.32
CA GLY A 604 -6.06 8.08 -37.56
C GLY A 604 -6.74 8.99 -36.53
N ASP A 605 -7.55 8.46 -35.62
CA ASP A 605 -8.10 9.22 -34.49
C ASP A 605 -6.96 9.72 -33.56
N ILE A 606 -7.18 10.84 -32.88
CA ILE A 606 -6.23 11.45 -31.95
C ILE A 606 -6.52 10.92 -30.55
N LEU A 607 -5.60 10.14 -29.99
CA LEU A 607 -5.73 9.59 -28.65
C LEU A 607 -5.40 10.69 -27.64
N VAL A 608 -6.36 11.03 -26.79
CA VAL A 608 -6.19 11.99 -25.70
C VAL A 608 -6.41 11.28 -24.37
N CYS A 609 -5.47 11.36 -23.44
CA CYS A 609 -5.60 10.76 -22.12
C CYS A 609 -4.78 11.51 -21.07
N GLU A 610 -5.00 11.24 -19.79
CA GLU A 610 -4.17 11.82 -18.74
C GLU A 610 -2.73 11.30 -18.82
N MET A 611 -2.61 9.97 -18.91
CA MET A 611 -1.38 9.23 -19.10
C MET A 611 -1.71 7.89 -19.76
N THR A 612 -0.79 7.33 -20.55
CA THR A 612 -0.93 5.99 -21.11
C THR A 612 -0.52 4.93 -20.09
N THR A 613 -1.33 3.89 -19.93
CA THR A 613 -0.99 2.65 -19.23
C THR A 613 -0.92 1.48 -20.23
N PRO A 614 -0.50 0.27 -19.82
CA PRO A 614 -0.51 -0.91 -20.69
C PRO A 614 -1.87 -1.20 -21.33
N ASP A 615 -2.97 -0.82 -20.67
CA ASP A 615 -4.33 -0.99 -21.18
C ASP A 615 -4.58 -0.23 -22.50
N TYR A 616 -3.76 0.78 -22.79
CA TYR A 616 -3.87 1.62 -23.99
C TYR A 616 -3.16 1.00 -25.21
N ILE A 617 -2.40 -0.09 -25.04
CA ILE A 617 -1.59 -0.75 -26.09
C ILE A 617 -2.39 -1.01 -27.37
N VAL A 618 -3.65 -1.45 -27.25
CA VAL A 618 -4.52 -1.76 -28.40
C VAL A 618 -4.89 -0.50 -29.20
N HIS A 619 -4.94 0.66 -28.54
CA HIS A 619 -5.30 1.95 -29.14
C HIS A 619 -4.10 2.69 -29.71
N LEU A 620 -2.93 2.57 -29.06
CA LEU A 620 -1.71 3.27 -29.48
C LEU A 620 -1.35 2.98 -30.94
N LYS A 621 -1.50 1.72 -31.41
CA LYS A 621 -1.24 1.33 -32.81
C LYS A 621 -2.15 2.02 -33.85
N LYS A 622 -3.32 2.46 -33.43
CA LYS A 622 -4.34 3.06 -34.32
C LYS A 622 -4.29 4.59 -34.30
N ALA A 623 -3.68 5.18 -33.27
CA ALA A 623 -3.64 6.60 -33.07
C ALA A 623 -2.93 7.33 -34.22
N GLY A 624 -3.57 8.37 -34.76
CA GLY A 624 -2.94 9.31 -35.69
C GLY A 624 -1.98 10.26 -34.99
N ALA A 625 -2.27 10.61 -33.73
CA ALA A 625 -1.34 11.23 -32.79
C ALA A 625 -1.76 10.92 -31.35
N ILE A 626 -0.82 11.13 -30.42
CA ILE A 626 -1.03 10.93 -28.98
C ILE A 626 -0.88 12.28 -28.27
N ILE A 627 -1.84 12.60 -27.41
CA ILE A 627 -1.81 13.78 -26.54
C ILE A 627 -1.98 13.31 -25.09
N THR A 628 -1.04 13.69 -24.23
CA THR A 628 -1.15 13.42 -22.79
C THR A 628 -1.11 14.69 -21.95
N ASP A 629 -1.87 14.69 -20.85
CA ASP A 629 -1.83 15.79 -19.87
C ASP A 629 -0.55 15.75 -19.04
N LYS A 630 -0.11 14.55 -18.67
CA LYS A 630 1.11 14.31 -17.87
C LYS A 630 2.21 13.68 -18.74
N GLY A 631 3.41 13.56 -18.18
CA GLY A 631 4.53 12.85 -18.82
C GLY A 631 5.66 13.72 -19.34
N GLY A 632 6.79 13.06 -19.50
CA GLY A 632 8.06 13.64 -19.93
C GLY A 632 8.42 13.26 -21.37
N ILE A 633 9.44 13.91 -21.92
CA ILE A 633 9.93 13.66 -23.29
C ILE A 633 10.58 12.29 -23.45
N LEU A 634 10.88 11.61 -22.33
CA LEU A 634 11.50 10.29 -22.27
C LEU A 634 10.64 9.26 -21.53
N CYS A 635 9.36 9.54 -21.22
CA CYS A 635 8.48 8.53 -20.63
C CYS A 635 8.10 7.44 -21.65
N HIS A 636 7.49 6.34 -21.19
CA HIS A 636 7.08 5.22 -22.03
C HIS A 636 6.17 5.67 -23.18
N ALA A 637 5.21 6.58 -22.93
CA ALA A 637 4.35 7.13 -23.96
C ALA A 637 5.16 7.79 -25.10
N ALA A 638 6.17 8.59 -24.73
CA ALA A 638 7.03 9.29 -25.66
C ALA A 638 7.90 8.32 -26.47
N ILE A 639 8.50 7.33 -25.79
CA ILE A 639 9.35 6.34 -26.43
C ILE A 639 8.55 5.45 -27.38
N VAL A 640 7.38 4.94 -26.96
CA VAL A 640 6.51 4.14 -27.82
C VAL A 640 6.06 4.95 -29.02
N ALA A 641 5.58 6.18 -28.83
CA ALA A 641 5.17 7.01 -29.95
C ALA A 641 6.30 7.21 -30.98
N ARG A 642 7.54 7.36 -30.51
CA ARG A 642 8.72 7.52 -31.38
C ARG A 642 9.05 6.24 -32.16
N GLU A 643 9.04 5.08 -31.51
CA GLU A 643 9.32 3.80 -32.18
C GLU A 643 8.25 3.43 -33.22
N PHE A 644 7.02 3.92 -33.05
CA PHE A 644 5.93 3.74 -34.01
C PHE A 644 5.77 4.91 -35.00
N GLU A 645 6.65 5.90 -34.94
CA GLU A 645 6.61 7.12 -35.78
C GLU A 645 5.26 7.88 -35.69
N ILE A 646 4.64 7.84 -34.51
CA ILE A 646 3.38 8.52 -34.21
C ILE A 646 3.70 9.91 -33.62
N PRO A 647 3.15 11.01 -34.16
CA PRO A 647 3.27 12.33 -33.55
C PRO A 647 2.76 12.33 -32.10
N CYS A 648 3.52 12.90 -31.17
CA CYS A 648 3.18 12.86 -29.74
C CYS A 648 3.50 14.16 -29.03
N VAL A 649 2.50 14.68 -28.31
CA VAL A 649 2.60 15.87 -27.47
C VAL A 649 2.25 15.48 -26.03
N VAL A 650 3.19 15.67 -25.10
CA VAL A 650 3.04 15.29 -23.69
C VAL A 650 3.05 16.52 -22.78
N GLY A 651 2.54 16.38 -21.56
CA GLY A 651 2.63 17.44 -20.57
C GLY A 651 1.78 18.68 -20.90
N THR A 652 0.63 18.49 -21.55
CA THR A 652 -0.30 19.59 -21.86
C THR A 652 -1.01 20.14 -20.62
N ASN A 653 -1.04 19.38 -19.52
CA ASN A 653 -1.70 19.64 -18.23
C ASN A 653 -3.24 19.69 -18.26
N ASN A 654 -3.88 19.97 -19.40
CA ASN A 654 -5.33 20.18 -19.46
C ASN A 654 -5.98 19.78 -20.80
N ALA A 655 -5.33 19.00 -21.67
CA ALA A 655 -5.94 18.57 -22.91
C ALA A 655 -7.17 17.69 -22.68
N THR A 656 -7.19 16.82 -21.67
CA THR A 656 -8.36 15.95 -21.38
C THR A 656 -9.61 16.73 -20.96
N SER A 657 -9.43 17.90 -20.34
CA SER A 657 -10.53 18.77 -19.89
C SER A 657 -10.90 19.85 -20.91
N THR A 658 -9.96 20.22 -21.80
CA THR A 658 -10.16 21.29 -22.79
C THR A 658 -10.67 20.76 -24.13
N LEU A 659 -10.14 19.62 -24.59
CA LEU A 659 -10.60 19.00 -25.83
C LEU A 659 -11.94 18.31 -25.60
N LYS A 660 -12.80 18.33 -26.62
CA LYS A 660 -14.10 17.66 -26.58
C LYS A 660 -14.01 16.35 -27.34
N GLU A 661 -14.60 15.30 -26.78
CA GLU A 661 -14.80 14.03 -27.48
C GLU A 661 -15.45 14.27 -28.85
N GLY A 662 -14.89 13.71 -29.91
CA GLY A 662 -15.41 13.87 -31.27
C GLY A 662 -14.98 15.15 -32.00
N SER A 663 -14.29 16.09 -31.36
CA SER A 663 -13.78 17.30 -32.03
C SER A 663 -12.67 16.98 -33.02
N LEU A 664 -12.56 17.78 -34.08
CA LEU A 664 -11.49 17.63 -35.06
C LEU A 664 -10.30 18.52 -34.66
N VAL A 665 -9.11 17.92 -34.55
CA VAL A 665 -7.90 18.66 -34.17
C VAL A 665 -6.75 18.43 -35.15
N GLU A 666 -5.85 19.42 -35.24
CA GLU A 666 -4.54 19.31 -35.86
C GLU A 666 -3.46 19.29 -34.77
N VAL A 667 -2.66 18.23 -34.73
CA VAL A 667 -1.51 18.10 -33.86
C VAL A 667 -0.25 18.40 -34.66
N ASP A 668 0.44 19.48 -34.32
CA ASP A 668 1.77 19.83 -34.81
C ASP A 668 2.77 19.52 -33.69
N ALA A 669 3.26 18.27 -33.67
CA ALA A 669 4.16 17.82 -32.61
C ALA A 669 5.55 18.46 -32.75
N GLU A 670 5.97 18.88 -33.94
CA GLU A 670 7.23 19.64 -34.13
C GLU A 670 7.26 20.95 -33.36
N LYS A 671 6.09 21.59 -33.23
CA LYS A 671 5.93 22.82 -32.44
C LYS A 671 5.34 22.57 -31.05
N GLY A 672 4.88 21.34 -30.77
CA GLY A 672 4.16 21.00 -29.54
C GLY A 672 2.80 21.69 -29.43
N ILE A 673 2.14 21.93 -30.57
CA ILE A 673 0.90 22.71 -30.67
C ILE A 673 -0.25 21.80 -31.09
N ILE A 674 -1.41 21.98 -30.46
CA ILE A 674 -2.65 21.29 -30.81
C ILE A 674 -3.70 22.35 -31.13
N LYS A 675 -4.24 22.35 -32.35
CA LYS A 675 -5.25 23.31 -32.80
C LYS A 675 -6.61 22.64 -32.92
N ILE A 676 -7.63 23.26 -32.35
CA ILE A 676 -9.03 22.84 -32.49
C ILE A 676 -9.57 23.41 -33.80
N LEU A 677 -9.94 22.53 -34.72
CA LEU A 677 -10.48 22.90 -36.04
C LEU A 677 -12.00 23.07 -35.97
N GLU A 678 -12.70 22.08 -35.39
CA GLU A 678 -14.16 22.02 -35.27
C GLU A 678 -14.62 21.50 -33.91
#